data_AF-A0A8H3D1S1-F1
#
_entry.id   AF-A0A8H3D1S1-F1
#
_cell.length_a   1.000
_cell.length_b   1.000
_cell.length_c   1.000
_cell.angle_alpha   90.00
_cell.angle_beta   90.00
_cell.angle_gamma   90.00
#
_symmetry.space_group_name_H-M   'P 1'
#
loop_
_entity.id
_entity.type
_entity.pdbx_description
1 polymer ?
#
loop_
_entity_poly.entity_id
_entity_poly.type
_entity_poly.pdbx_seq_one_letter_code
_entity_poly.pdbx_strand_id
1 'polypeptide(L)'
;MYFSVKSLSAALVALTTIVAAVPTEKRATCTNPVTYVEWRSLPQEQRNSFHNAVKCLRTKPGVNGRTAFDSYPSVHDNVFSNVHYVANFLPWHRWFLHLRRLDLIDCGYTGPTPYWDWTIDSGKLATSNIWDPNTGFGGNGNTRTSAHCVENGPYANFQLSYPNRHCLARRFNNGNLRSSMIGNMQGSLYSQSAVNTLMTRTDYINFSNDIEEGLHDVIHNVIAGDMAAAFSPNDALFFLHHQQIDRLWAQWQGRNAGRLQDYRGNTVQGQSPTDGRRFPLAKLTDTLPTRGMRGLPDVTVADVMDTMSDKLCYVYDKSTLNMRFFALLVPLVGAVLAASPCERDVQCTNPKVRVEWRSLSQDQRNEYHKAIKCLQNKPSGVDGQSMYDRFSKNHVDMFGGIHYVAAFLAWHRYYSHARAGALEDCGYKGPTPYWDWTKDVNNMAKSEIFDPIKGFGGNGKGRQMCVQNGPYSTQSNFTLTWPQERCLQRSFSMQSSSGSWWRPASGPSTRHSQTQITAINKNKNFIGFSSALEEGPHDSVHNEINNDMAASFSPVDPLFFLHHNNVDRLWALWQGRDQQRLNDYAGNTVQGQSDTDASRYPLATLDDTIDVGIQGFPPVKVRDLMDTQGSLLCYKYDN
;
A
#
# COMPACT_ATOMS: atom_id res chain seq x y z
N MET A 1 -9.29 78.05 36.33
CA MET A 1 -9.28 78.56 34.94
C MET A 1 -8.90 77.44 34.00
N TYR A 2 -9.65 77.38 32.91
CA TYR A 2 -9.63 76.54 31.71
C TYR A 2 -8.29 75.92 31.21
N PHE A 3 -8.40 74.64 30.77
CA PHE A 3 -7.91 74.02 29.52
C PHE A 3 -6.38 73.91 29.28
N SER A 4 -5.81 72.93 28.55
CA SER A 4 -6.28 71.76 27.81
C SER A 4 -5.02 70.97 27.40
N VAL A 5 -5.19 69.66 27.28
CA VAL A 5 -4.25 68.73 26.64
C VAL A 5 -3.98 69.18 25.19
N LYS A 6 -2.71 69.16 24.78
CA LYS A 6 -2.29 69.13 23.36
C LYS A 6 -1.35 67.96 23.14
N SER A 7 -1.76 67.15 22.17
CA SER A 7 -1.17 65.92 21.64
C SER A 7 0.15 66.18 20.92
N LEU A 8 1.12 65.28 21.07
CA LEU A 8 2.31 65.18 20.24
C LEU A 8 2.13 64.03 19.25
N SER A 9 2.00 64.37 17.97
CA SER A 9 1.91 63.45 16.85
C SER A 9 3.30 62.90 16.51
N ALA A 10 3.47 61.58 16.58
CA ALA A 10 4.59 60.88 15.96
C ALA A 10 4.17 60.44 14.55
N ALA A 11 4.93 60.87 13.54
CA ALA A 11 4.71 60.49 12.16
C ALA A 11 5.06 59.00 11.94
N LEU A 12 4.05 58.20 11.60
CA LEU A 12 4.22 56.84 11.10
C LEU A 12 4.33 56.91 9.57
N VAL A 13 5.51 56.64 9.03
CA VAL A 13 5.71 56.45 7.59
C VAL A 13 5.09 55.10 7.22
N ALA A 14 3.94 55.13 6.55
CA ALA A 14 3.31 53.94 5.99
C ALA A 14 4.14 53.45 4.80
N LEU A 15 4.93 52.39 5.00
CA LEU A 15 5.43 51.55 3.90
C LEU A 15 4.23 50.81 3.32
N THR A 16 3.61 51.39 2.29
CA THR A 16 2.71 50.67 1.40
C THR A 16 3.53 49.65 0.63
N THR A 17 3.61 48.42 1.14
CA THR A 17 3.94 47.27 0.31
C THR A 17 2.82 47.11 -0.70
N ILE A 18 3.06 47.57 -1.93
CA ILE A 18 2.28 47.12 -3.08
C ILE A 18 2.62 45.63 -3.20
N VAL A 19 1.81 44.78 -2.55
CA VAL A 19 1.69 43.39 -2.96
C VAL A 19 1.10 43.47 -4.35
N ALA A 20 1.95 43.37 -5.37
CA ALA A 20 1.48 43.08 -6.70
C ALA A 20 0.68 41.78 -6.56
N ALA A 21 -0.65 41.90 -6.64
CA ALA A 21 -1.51 40.76 -6.83
C ALA A 21 -1.00 40.10 -8.12
N VAL A 22 -0.32 38.96 -7.97
CA VAL A 22 0.02 38.12 -9.11
C VAL A 22 -1.30 37.86 -9.83
N PRO A 23 -1.41 38.21 -11.12
CA PRO A 23 -2.66 38.02 -11.83
C PRO A 23 -3.00 36.53 -11.73
N THR A 24 -4.18 36.23 -11.19
CA THR A 24 -4.81 34.93 -11.39
C THR A 24 -5.20 34.86 -12.86
N GLU A 25 -4.24 34.60 -13.74
CA GLU A 25 -4.55 34.23 -15.12
C GLU A 25 -5.26 32.88 -15.08
N LYS A 26 -6.60 32.91 -15.00
CA LYS A 26 -7.44 31.87 -15.57
C LYS A 26 -7.11 31.80 -17.06
N ARG A 27 -6.11 31.02 -17.44
CA ARG A 27 -5.82 30.73 -18.86
C ARG A 27 -6.84 29.71 -19.36
N ALA A 28 -7.74 30.20 -20.21
CA ALA A 28 -8.67 29.49 -21.09
C ALA A 28 -9.15 28.10 -20.61
N THR A 29 -10.32 28.05 -19.98
CA THR A 29 -11.11 26.82 -19.85
C THR A 29 -11.64 26.42 -21.22
N CYS A 30 -11.16 25.32 -21.78
CA CYS A 30 -11.73 24.77 -23.01
C CYS A 30 -13.23 24.48 -22.82
N THR A 31 -14.03 24.76 -23.84
CA THR A 31 -15.50 24.72 -23.73
C THR A 31 -16.08 23.30 -23.82
N ASN A 32 -15.38 22.38 -24.50
CA ASN A 32 -15.84 21.02 -24.76
C ASN A 32 -14.73 19.99 -24.47
N PRO A 33 -14.38 19.76 -23.19
CA PRO A 33 -13.36 18.79 -22.83
C PRO A 33 -13.80 17.37 -23.19
N VAL A 34 -12.86 16.58 -23.71
CA VAL A 34 -13.10 15.14 -23.90
C VAL A 34 -12.99 14.42 -22.58
N THR A 35 -13.94 13.52 -22.31
CA THR A 35 -13.93 12.70 -21.10
C THR A 35 -13.08 11.45 -21.29
N TYR A 36 -12.11 11.25 -20.41
CA TYR A 36 -11.34 10.02 -20.28
C TYR A 36 -12.03 9.09 -19.28
N VAL A 37 -12.05 7.80 -19.60
CA VAL A 37 -12.88 6.81 -18.88
C VAL A 37 -12.07 5.61 -18.47
N GLU A 38 -12.54 4.88 -17.45
CA GLU A 38 -11.86 3.65 -17.02
C GLU A 38 -12.01 2.55 -18.08
N TRP A 39 -10.94 1.81 -18.40
CA TRP A 39 -10.90 0.78 -19.44
C TRP A 39 -12.10 -0.19 -19.40
N ARG A 40 -12.49 -0.65 -18.21
CA ARG A 40 -13.56 -1.64 -18.02
C ARG A 40 -14.94 -1.06 -18.29
N SER A 41 -15.09 0.26 -18.37
CA SER A 41 -16.32 0.92 -18.79
C SER A 41 -16.50 0.95 -20.31
N LEU A 42 -15.44 0.76 -21.08
CA LEU A 42 -15.52 0.77 -22.55
C LEU A 42 -16.31 -0.44 -23.08
N PRO A 43 -17.23 -0.24 -24.03
CA PRO A 43 -17.81 -1.34 -24.81
C PRO A 43 -16.73 -2.11 -25.60
N GLN A 44 -16.97 -3.40 -25.84
CA GLN A 44 -16.01 -4.27 -26.52
C GLN A 44 -15.60 -3.75 -27.92
N GLU A 45 -16.53 -3.15 -28.67
CA GLU A 45 -16.24 -2.56 -29.97
C GLU A 45 -15.20 -1.43 -29.89
N GLN A 46 -15.29 -0.60 -28.84
CA GLN A 46 -14.32 0.48 -28.61
C GLN A 46 -12.98 -0.07 -28.14
N ARG A 47 -12.95 -1.14 -27.33
CA ARG A 47 -11.70 -1.84 -26.98
C ARG A 47 -11.01 -2.43 -28.20
N ASN A 48 -11.77 -3.08 -29.08
CA ASN A 48 -11.26 -3.60 -30.35
C ASN A 48 -10.71 -2.48 -31.24
N SER A 49 -11.46 -1.37 -31.38
CA SER A 49 -11.02 -0.19 -32.13
C SER A 49 -9.73 0.41 -31.56
N PHE A 50 -9.61 0.50 -30.23
CA PHE A 50 -8.39 0.96 -29.57
C PHE A 50 -7.17 0.10 -29.93
N HIS A 51 -7.28 -1.23 -29.81
CA HIS A 51 -6.18 -2.13 -30.17
C HIS A 51 -5.82 -2.05 -31.65
N ASN A 52 -6.81 -1.90 -32.54
CA ASN A 52 -6.58 -1.72 -33.97
C ASN A 52 -5.84 -0.41 -34.26
N ALA A 53 -6.20 0.68 -33.60
CA ALA A 53 -5.52 1.95 -33.75
C ALA A 53 -4.07 1.88 -33.26
N VAL A 54 -3.81 1.23 -32.11
CA VAL A 54 -2.43 0.98 -31.62
C VAL A 54 -1.60 0.22 -32.66
N LYS A 55 -2.17 -0.81 -33.29
CA LYS A 55 -1.48 -1.59 -34.35
C LYS A 55 -1.23 -0.75 -35.60
N CYS A 56 -2.18 0.11 -35.97
CA CYS A 56 -2.07 1.01 -37.10
C CYS A 56 -0.87 1.98 -36.99
N LEU A 57 -0.45 2.36 -35.78
CA LEU A 57 0.72 3.23 -35.58
C LEU A 57 2.03 2.68 -36.16
N ARG A 58 2.11 1.37 -36.38
CA ARG A 58 3.25 0.73 -37.06
C ARG A 58 3.32 1.06 -38.56
N THR A 59 2.25 1.61 -39.12
CA THR A 59 2.17 2.02 -40.53
C THR A 59 2.38 3.52 -40.72
N LYS A 60 2.33 4.30 -39.63
CA LYS A 60 2.47 5.74 -39.67
C LYS A 60 3.95 6.13 -39.53
N PRO A 61 4.41 7.18 -40.22
CA PRO A 61 5.76 7.69 -40.03
C PRO A 61 5.91 8.30 -38.64
N GLY A 62 7.04 8.07 -38.00
CA GLY A 62 7.43 8.63 -36.72
C GLY A 62 8.70 9.49 -36.84
N VAL A 63 9.45 9.59 -35.75
CA VAL A 63 10.70 10.38 -35.70
C VAL A 63 11.93 9.52 -35.93
N ASN A 64 13.01 10.13 -36.41
CA ASN A 64 14.31 9.48 -36.60
C ASN A 64 14.22 8.17 -37.42
N GLY A 65 13.42 8.17 -38.50
CA GLY A 65 13.23 7.02 -39.39
C GLY A 65 12.46 5.85 -38.80
N ARG A 66 11.84 6.01 -37.63
CA ARG A 66 11.00 4.99 -36.99
C ARG A 66 9.53 5.14 -37.37
N THR A 67 8.74 4.11 -37.09
CA THR A 67 7.28 4.22 -37.14
C THR A 67 6.77 5.09 -35.99
N ALA A 68 5.53 5.59 -36.07
CA ALA A 68 4.92 6.31 -34.96
C ALA A 68 4.86 5.42 -33.71
N PHE A 69 4.60 4.11 -33.87
CA PHE A 69 4.64 3.16 -32.76
C PHE A 69 6.02 3.12 -32.08
N ASP A 70 7.09 2.89 -32.86
CA ASP A 70 8.46 2.72 -32.35
C ASP A 70 9.10 4.03 -31.88
N SER A 71 8.48 5.17 -32.18
CA SER A 71 8.93 6.49 -31.72
C SER A 71 8.75 6.67 -30.22
N TYR A 72 7.65 6.18 -29.64
CA TYR A 72 7.39 6.30 -28.20
C TYR A 72 8.46 5.61 -27.33
N PRO A 73 8.73 4.30 -27.48
CA PRO A 73 9.75 3.63 -26.66
C PRO A 73 11.15 4.21 -26.92
N SER A 74 11.45 4.61 -28.16
CA SER A 74 12.73 5.24 -28.49
C SER A 74 12.89 6.61 -27.84
N VAL A 75 11.91 7.51 -27.95
CA VAL A 75 12.02 8.85 -27.39
C VAL A 75 12.10 8.79 -25.87
N HIS A 76 11.23 8.02 -25.22
CA HIS A 76 11.21 7.86 -23.77
C HIS A 76 12.55 7.36 -23.23
N ASP A 77 13.13 6.34 -23.86
CA ASP A 77 14.46 5.81 -23.48
C ASP A 77 15.58 6.87 -23.65
N ASN A 78 15.56 7.62 -24.75
CA ASN A 78 16.58 8.64 -25.04
C ASN A 78 16.50 9.88 -24.15
N VAL A 79 15.35 10.17 -23.53
CA VAL A 79 15.18 11.31 -22.62
C VAL A 79 14.95 10.87 -21.18
N PHE A 80 15.14 9.58 -20.86
CA PHE A 80 14.80 9.00 -19.56
C PHE A 80 15.32 9.83 -18.39
N SER A 81 16.60 10.21 -18.41
CA SER A 81 17.23 11.00 -17.34
C SER A 81 16.81 12.47 -17.29
N ASN A 82 16.15 12.99 -18.33
CA ASN A 82 15.58 14.33 -18.38
C ASN A 82 14.15 14.38 -17.85
N VAL A 83 13.51 13.22 -17.67
CA VAL A 83 12.06 13.13 -17.39
C VAL A 83 11.74 12.18 -16.23
N HIS A 84 12.73 11.50 -15.65
CA HIS A 84 12.57 10.68 -14.43
C HIS A 84 13.47 11.15 -13.31
N TYR A 85 13.00 11.04 -12.07
CA TYR A 85 13.64 11.49 -10.83
C TYR A 85 14.01 12.98 -10.87
N VAL A 86 13.16 13.77 -11.56
CA VAL A 86 13.27 15.21 -11.78
C VAL A 86 11.88 15.82 -11.84
N ALA A 87 11.79 17.15 -11.67
CA ALA A 87 10.51 17.85 -11.65
C ALA A 87 9.66 17.62 -12.91
N ASN A 88 10.29 17.38 -14.07
CA ASN A 88 9.61 17.20 -15.36
C ASN A 88 8.76 15.92 -15.49
N PHE A 89 8.84 14.98 -14.55
CA PHE A 89 8.16 13.70 -14.64
C PHE A 89 6.67 13.82 -15.03
N LEU A 90 5.85 14.48 -14.22
CA LEU A 90 4.42 14.60 -14.48
C LEU A 90 4.06 15.38 -15.76
N PRO A 91 4.55 16.63 -15.98
CA PRO A 91 4.17 17.40 -17.16
C PRO A 91 4.67 16.77 -18.47
N TRP A 92 5.86 16.17 -18.48
CA TRP A 92 6.38 15.52 -19.68
C TRP A 92 5.52 14.31 -20.06
N HIS A 93 5.19 13.44 -19.10
CA HIS A 93 4.36 12.27 -19.36
C HIS A 93 2.93 12.66 -19.77
N ARG A 94 2.33 13.70 -19.18
CA ARG A 94 1.05 14.25 -19.63
C ARG A 94 1.06 14.66 -21.10
N TRP A 95 2.09 15.40 -21.53
CA TRP A 95 2.22 15.79 -22.94
C TRP A 95 2.45 14.58 -23.85
N PHE A 96 3.28 13.63 -23.40
CA PHE A 96 3.54 12.38 -24.13
C PHE A 96 2.27 11.54 -24.35
N LEU A 97 1.39 11.47 -23.34
CA LEU A 97 0.06 10.84 -23.43
C LEU A 97 -0.86 11.58 -24.41
N HIS A 98 -0.81 12.92 -24.42
CA HIS A 98 -1.60 13.72 -25.36
C HIS A 98 -1.18 13.46 -26.81
N LEU A 99 0.13 13.42 -27.10
CA LEU A 99 0.65 13.06 -28.42
C LEU A 99 0.18 11.66 -28.84
N ARG A 100 0.20 10.69 -27.91
CA ARG A 100 -0.31 9.33 -28.17
C ARG A 100 -1.78 9.33 -28.56
N ARG A 101 -2.59 10.12 -27.88
CA ARG A 101 -4.01 10.24 -28.18
C ARG A 101 -4.23 10.78 -29.60
N LEU A 102 -3.51 11.81 -30.01
CA LEU A 102 -3.62 12.36 -31.36
C LEU A 102 -3.23 11.30 -32.41
N ASP A 103 -2.19 10.51 -32.15
CA ASP A 103 -1.75 9.43 -33.03
C ASP A 103 -2.82 8.34 -33.17
N LEU A 104 -3.52 7.99 -32.09
CA LEU A 104 -4.64 7.04 -32.13
C LEU A 104 -5.81 7.59 -32.96
N ILE A 105 -6.09 8.90 -32.89
CA ILE A 105 -7.12 9.56 -33.72
C ILE A 105 -6.74 9.48 -35.21
N ASP A 106 -5.47 9.71 -35.56
CA ASP A 106 -4.97 9.58 -36.94
C ASP A 106 -5.00 8.13 -37.48
N CYS A 107 -5.18 7.17 -36.57
CA CYS A 107 -5.43 5.76 -36.84
C CYS A 107 -6.91 5.36 -36.70
N GLY A 108 -7.82 6.34 -36.63
CA GLY A 108 -9.27 6.12 -36.69
C GLY A 108 -9.94 5.78 -35.35
N TYR A 109 -9.23 5.91 -34.22
CA TYR A 109 -9.85 5.72 -32.91
C TYR A 109 -10.77 6.90 -32.55
N THR A 110 -12.06 6.63 -32.38
CA THR A 110 -13.08 7.63 -32.03
C THR A 110 -13.63 7.46 -30.61
N GLY A 111 -13.17 6.45 -29.88
CA GLY A 111 -13.57 6.20 -28.49
C GLY A 111 -12.94 7.21 -27.50
N PRO A 112 -13.48 7.29 -26.28
CA PRO A 112 -12.86 8.09 -25.22
C PRO A 112 -11.53 7.47 -24.81
N THR A 113 -10.51 8.29 -24.51
CA THR A 113 -9.19 7.79 -24.10
C THR A 113 -9.30 7.04 -22.77
N PRO A 114 -8.87 5.76 -22.71
CA PRO A 114 -8.98 4.99 -21.49
C PRO A 114 -7.85 5.28 -20.50
N TYR A 115 -8.15 5.18 -19.21
CA TYR A 115 -7.18 4.98 -18.14
C TYR A 115 -7.42 3.62 -17.46
N TRP A 116 -6.42 3.11 -16.75
CA TRP A 116 -6.53 1.86 -15.99
C TRP A 116 -6.43 2.14 -14.49
N ASP A 117 -7.57 2.02 -13.78
CA ASP A 117 -7.58 2.18 -12.33
C ASP A 117 -7.08 0.91 -11.63
N TRP A 118 -5.75 0.81 -11.50
CA TRP A 118 -5.11 -0.33 -10.84
C TRP A 118 -5.48 -0.45 -9.36
N THR A 119 -6.08 0.56 -8.72
CA THR A 119 -6.53 0.46 -7.32
C THR A 119 -7.63 -0.59 -7.15
N ILE A 120 -8.43 -0.81 -8.20
CA ILE A 120 -9.50 -1.83 -8.23
C ILE A 120 -8.91 -3.24 -8.28
N ASP A 121 -7.68 -3.36 -8.77
CA ASP A 121 -6.95 -4.61 -8.95
C ASP A 121 -5.95 -4.86 -7.81
N SER A 122 -5.80 -3.92 -6.88
CA SER A 122 -4.96 -4.03 -5.68
C SER A 122 -5.22 -5.35 -4.94
N GLY A 123 -4.15 -6.12 -4.72
CA GLY A 123 -4.20 -7.41 -4.02
C GLY A 123 -4.52 -8.61 -4.90
N LYS A 124 -4.98 -8.39 -6.14
CA LYS A 124 -5.39 -9.43 -7.10
C LYS A 124 -4.96 -9.12 -8.54
N LEU A 125 -3.94 -8.29 -8.70
CA LEU A 125 -3.54 -7.78 -10.01
C LEU A 125 -3.27 -8.92 -10.99
N ALA A 126 -2.60 -9.99 -10.58
CA ALA A 126 -2.29 -11.14 -11.43
C ALA A 126 -3.51 -11.81 -12.12
N THR A 127 -4.70 -11.66 -11.54
CA THR A 127 -5.96 -12.21 -12.06
C THR A 127 -6.94 -11.13 -12.52
N SER A 128 -6.49 -9.87 -12.63
CA SER A 128 -7.30 -8.78 -13.16
C SER A 128 -7.77 -9.07 -14.58
N ASN A 129 -8.99 -8.62 -14.89
CA ASN A 129 -9.56 -8.70 -16.23
C ASN A 129 -8.84 -7.78 -17.24
N ILE A 130 -7.95 -6.89 -16.80
CA ILE A 130 -7.04 -6.16 -17.69
C ILE A 130 -6.16 -7.13 -18.52
N TRP A 131 -5.94 -8.36 -18.01
CA TRP A 131 -5.17 -9.42 -18.67
C TRP A 131 -5.99 -10.35 -19.56
N ASP A 132 -7.31 -10.19 -19.57
CA ASP A 132 -8.19 -11.05 -20.36
C ASP A 132 -7.81 -10.98 -21.85
N PRO A 133 -7.65 -12.12 -22.55
CA PRO A 133 -7.21 -12.12 -23.94
C PRO A 133 -8.19 -11.46 -24.91
N ASN A 134 -9.48 -11.42 -24.60
CA ASN A 134 -10.49 -10.91 -25.54
C ASN A 134 -10.86 -9.47 -25.22
N THR A 135 -10.88 -9.12 -23.94
CA THR A 135 -11.43 -7.87 -23.42
C THR A 135 -10.37 -6.96 -22.79
N GLY A 136 -9.10 -7.41 -22.75
CA GLY A 136 -7.94 -6.71 -22.19
C GLY A 136 -6.69 -6.85 -23.06
N PHE A 137 -5.52 -7.00 -22.43
CA PHE A 137 -4.20 -6.80 -23.07
C PHE A 137 -3.36 -8.08 -23.18
N GLY A 138 -3.88 -9.25 -22.80
CA GLY A 138 -3.11 -10.49 -22.68
C GLY A 138 -2.32 -10.58 -21.36
N GLY A 139 -1.94 -11.79 -20.96
CA GLY A 139 -1.47 -12.07 -19.60
C GLY A 139 0.04 -12.06 -19.39
N ASN A 140 0.45 -12.73 -18.32
CA ASN A 140 1.86 -12.98 -17.99
C ASN A 140 2.51 -13.77 -19.13
N GLY A 141 3.59 -13.25 -19.70
CA GLY A 141 4.26 -13.89 -20.83
C GLY A 141 4.73 -15.31 -20.51
N ASN A 142 5.08 -16.07 -21.54
CA ASN A 142 5.37 -17.50 -21.42
C ASN A 142 6.51 -17.77 -20.44
N THR A 143 6.14 -18.19 -19.22
CA THR A 143 7.06 -18.42 -18.10
C THR A 143 7.98 -19.62 -18.31
N ARG A 144 7.78 -20.40 -19.38
CA ARG A 144 8.63 -21.53 -19.78
C ARG A 144 9.77 -21.10 -20.70
N THR A 145 9.75 -19.86 -21.20
CA THR A 145 10.78 -19.31 -22.07
C THR A 145 11.58 -18.24 -21.34
N SER A 146 12.86 -18.08 -21.69
CA SER A 146 13.68 -16.97 -21.19
C SER A 146 13.22 -15.61 -21.70
N ALA A 147 12.55 -15.58 -22.86
CA ALA A 147 12.05 -14.35 -23.47
C ALA A 147 10.76 -13.82 -22.83
N HIS A 148 9.98 -14.69 -22.15
CA HIS A 148 8.71 -14.33 -21.52
C HIS A 148 7.73 -13.60 -22.47
N CYS A 149 7.62 -14.09 -23.71
CA CYS A 149 6.75 -13.48 -24.71
C CYS A 149 5.27 -13.55 -24.31
N VAL A 150 4.51 -12.48 -24.53
CA VAL A 150 3.04 -12.51 -24.43
C VAL A 150 2.48 -13.35 -25.59
N GLU A 151 1.75 -14.41 -25.26
CA GLU A 151 1.25 -15.41 -26.23
C GLU A 151 -0.26 -15.35 -26.47
N ASN A 152 -0.98 -14.51 -25.73
CA ASN A 152 -2.42 -14.37 -25.86
C ASN A 152 -2.87 -12.91 -25.97
N GLY A 153 -4.11 -12.73 -26.41
CA GLY A 153 -4.76 -11.44 -26.56
C GLY A 153 -4.27 -10.59 -27.73
N PRO A 154 -4.61 -9.29 -27.76
CA PRO A 154 -4.43 -8.45 -28.94
C PRO A 154 -2.96 -8.27 -29.36
N TYR A 155 -2.03 -8.51 -28.44
CA TYR A 155 -0.58 -8.35 -28.62
C TYR A 155 0.17 -9.70 -28.63
N ALA A 156 -0.55 -10.82 -28.78
CA ALA A 156 0.09 -12.11 -29.07
C ALA A 156 0.93 -12.01 -30.34
N ASN A 157 2.16 -12.55 -30.30
CA ASN A 157 3.12 -12.53 -31.42
C ASN A 157 3.50 -11.12 -31.92
N PHE A 158 3.27 -10.09 -31.09
CA PHE A 158 3.60 -8.71 -31.44
C PHE A 158 5.12 -8.52 -31.44
N GLN A 159 5.69 -8.37 -32.65
CA GLN A 159 7.13 -8.17 -32.85
C GLN A 159 7.47 -6.68 -32.78
N LEU A 160 8.24 -6.34 -31.76
CA LEU A 160 8.76 -5.00 -31.47
C LEU A 160 10.10 -4.81 -32.18
N SER A 161 10.40 -3.58 -32.59
CA SER A 161 11.63 -3.24 -33.32
C SER A 161 12.66 -2.49 -32.47
N TYR A 162 12.24 -1.86 -31.37
CA TYR A 162 13.09 -1.11 -30.44
C TYR A 162 13.17 -1.80 -29.06
N PRO A 163 14.32 -1.85 -28.38
CA PRO A 163 15.63 -1.34 -28.81
C PRO A 163 16.30 -2.23 -29.86
N ASN A 164 15.91 -3.50 -29.91
CA ASN A 164 16.22 -4.46 -30.95
C ASN A 164 14.96 -5.28 -31.24
N ARG A 165 15.00 -6.11 -32.28
CA ARG A 165 13.87 -6.99 -32.60
C ARG A 165 13.62 -8.00 -31.47
N HIS A 166 12.42 -8.02 -30.91
CA HIS A 166 11.98 -8.97 -29.88
C HIS A 166 10.45 -9.06 -29.81
N CYS A 167 9.92 -9.98 -29.00
CA CYS A 167 8.49 -10.05 -28.68
C CYS A 167 8.16 -9.12 -27.51
N LEU A 168 6.91 -8.65 -27.39
CA LEU A 168 6.46 -8.03 -26.15
C LEU A 168 6.61 -9.01 -24.98
N ALA A 169 7.39 -8.64 -23.96
CA ALA A 169 7.63 -9.48 -22.80
C ALA A 169 6.96 -8.92 -21.53
N ARG A 170 6.36 -9.82 -20.74
CA ARG A 170 5.84 -9.52 -19.39
C ARG A 170 6.26 -10.62 -18.44
N ARG A 171 6.67 -10.25 -17.23
CA ARG A 171 7.18 -11.17 -16.22
C ARG A 171 6.66 -10.82 -14.84
N PHE A 172 5.39 -11.18 -14.61
CA PHE A 172 4.70 -10.86 -13.36
C PHE A 172 5.50 -11.37 -12.17
N ASN A 173 5.61 -10.52 -11.15
CA ASN A 173 6.36 -10.80 -9.94
C ASN A 173 5.83 -10.00 -8.75
N ASN A 174 6.30 -10.32 -7.55
CA ASN A 174 5.93 -9.64 -6.31
C ASN A 174 7.01 -8.64 -5.82
N GLY A 175 7.55 -7.82 -6.72
CA GLY A 175 8.60 -6.85 -6.41
C GLY A 175 10.03 -7.41 -6.40
N ASN A 176 10.20 -8.63 -6.91
CA ASN A 176 11.51 -9.28 -7.00
C ASN A 176 11.65 -10.01 -8.34
N LEU A 177 12.38 -9.38 -9.27
CA LEU A 177 12.67 -9.92 -10.60
C LEU A 177 13.50 -11.21 -10.59
N ARG A 178 14.09 -11.61 -9.45
CA ARG A 178 14.80 -12.88 -9.30
C ARG A 178 13.88 -14.01 -8.82
N SER A 179 12.68 -13.67 -8.36
CA SER A 179 11.66 -14.62 -7.95
C SER A 179 10.69 -14.94 -9.07
N SER A 180 10.17 -16.17 -9.10
CA SER A 180 9.01 -16.53 -9.93
C SER A 180 7.69 -16.38 -9.17
N MET A 181 7.72 -15.85 -7.94
CA MET A 181 6.55 -15.60 -7.12
C MET A 181 5.85 -14.34 -7.60
N ILE A 182 4.61 -14.50 -8.06
CA ILE A 182 3.75 -13.40 -8.50
C ILE A 182 3.10 -12.70 -7.29
N GLY A 183 2.79 -13.47 -6.24
CA GLY A 183 2.21 -12.94 -5.00
C GLY A 183 0.94 -12.13 -5.25
N ASN A 184 0.79 -11.02 -4.54
CA ASN A 184 -0.26 -10.04 -4.81
C ASN A 184 0.22 -8.91 -5.71
N MET A 185 1.37 -9.11 -6.37
CA MET A 185 2.07 -8.11 -7.17
C MET A 185 2.20 -6.79 -6.42
N GLN A 186 2.61 -6.80 -5.14
CA GLN A 186 2.73 -5.62 -4.26
C GLN A 186 1.46 -4.75 -4.13
N GLY A 187 0.28 -5.36 -4.18
CA GLY A 187 -1.04 -4.69 -4.13
C GLY A 187 -1.19 -3.53 -3.14
N SER A 188 -0.64 -3.65 -1.94
CA SER A 188 -0.74 -2.61 -0.90
C SER A 188 -0.16 -1.27 -1.34
N LEU A 189 0.91 -1.27 -2.14
CA LEU A 189 1.63 -0.06 -2.57
C LEU A 189 0.89 0.75 -3.64
N TYR A 190 -0.14 0.18 -4.26
CA TYR A 190 -1.01 0.86 -5.23
C TYR A 190 -2.49 0.62 -4.90
N SER A 191 -2.78 0.48 -3.60
CA SER A 191 -4.17 0.45 -3.11
C SER A 191 -4.81 1.83 -3.16
N GLN A 192 -6.14 1.89 -3.01
CA GLN A 192 -6.83 3.17 -2.80
C GLN A 192 -6.30 3.92 -1.57
N SER A 193 -5.80 3.20 -0.55
CA SER A 193 -5.14 3.79 0.62
C SER A 193 -3.84 4.49 0.23
N ALA A 194 -2.98 3.84 -0.54
CA ALA A 194 -1.75 4.44 -1.05
C ALA A 194 -2.03 5.72 -1.86
N VAL A 195 -3.06 5.68 -2.72
CA VAL A 195 -3.53 6.87 -3.46
C VAL A 195 -4.00 7.97 -2.50
N ASN A 196 -4.76 7.62 -1.47
CA ASN A 196 -5.26 8.59 -0.49
C ASN A 196 -4.11 9.29 0.26
N THR A 197 -3.05 8.55 0.60
CA THR A 197 -1.82 9.06 1.22
C THR A 197 -1.10 10.01 0.28
N LEU A 198 -0.87 9.62 -0.97
CA LEU A 198 -0.26 10.49 -1.99
C LEU A 198 -1.05 11.81 -2.13
N MET A 199 -2.38 11.74 -2.13
CA MET A 199 -3.24 12.92 -2.26
C MET A 199 -3.15 13.90 -1.09
N THR A 200 -2.51 13.54 0.02
CA THR A 200 -2.26 14.44 1.16
C THR A 200 -1.11 15.40 0.92
N ARG A 201 -0.18 15.10 -0.02
CA ARG A 201 0.99 15.94 -0.25
C ARG A 201 0.55 17.37 -0.58
N THR A 202 1.12 18.33 0.11
CA THR A 202 0.69 19.73 0.03
C THR A 202 1.37 20.45 -1.12
N ASP A 203 2.52 19.96 -1.57
CA ASP A 203 3.33 20.56 -2.60
C ASP A 203 3.79 19.59 -3.70
N TYR A 204 4.18 20.18 -4.84
CA TYR A 204 4.58 19.47 -6.04
C TYR A 204 5.78 18.55 -5.85
N ILE A 205 6.86 18.98 -5.17
CA ILE A 205 8.09 18.17 -5.06
C ILE A 205 7.78 16.84 -4.37
N ASN A 206 7.10 16.91 -3.22
CA ASN A 206 6.74 15.71 -2.49
C ASN A 206 5.70 14.88 -3.24
N PHE A 207 4.73 15.51 -3.91
CA PHE A 207 3.75 14.77 -4.71
C PHE A 207 4.39 14.05 -5.91
N SER A 208 5.24 14.73 -6.68
CA SER A 208 5.86 14.19 -7.89
C SER A 208 6.84 13.06 -7.56
N ASN A 209 7.65 13.21 -6.51
CA ASN A 209 8.59 12.18 -6.11
C ASN A 209 7.87 10.94 -5.59
N ASP A 210 6.87 11.12 -4.73
CA ASP A 210 6.16 9.98 -4.12
C ASP A 210 5.28 9.22 -5.13
N ILE A 211 4.66 9.91 -6.09
CA ILE A 211 3.89 9.22 -7.13
C ILE A 211 4.83 8.46 -8.07
N GLU A 212 5.99 9.03 -8.43
CA GLU A 212 7.00 8.42 -9.31
C GLU A 212 7.64 7.19 -8.63
N GLU A 213 8.31 7.38 -7.49
CA GLU A 213 9.05 6.33 -6.78
C GLU A 213 8.13 5.30 -6.09
N GLY A 214 6.85 5.65 -5.90
CA GLY A 214 5.86 4.80 -5.28
C GLY A 214 4.97 4.10 -6.31
N LEU A 215 3.78 4.68 -6.52
CA LEU A 215 2.68 4.00 -7.20
C LEU A 215 2.97 3.77 -8.69
N HIS A 216 3.69 4.69 -9.34
CA HIS A 216 4.16 4.54 -10.71
C HIS A 216 5.17 3.39 -10.85
N ASP A 217 6.27 3.45 -10.10
CA ASP A 217 7.37 2.49 -10.20
C ASP A 217 6.94 1.07 -9.85
N VAL A 218 6.07 0.91 -8.85
CA VAL A 218 5.59 -0.42 -8.46
C VAL A 218 4.89 -1.13 -9.61
N ILE A 219 3.99 -0.46 -10.34
CA ILE A 219 3.26 -1.08 -11.47
C ILE A 219 4.22 -1.52 -12.58
N HIS A 220 5.19 -0.67 -12.94
CA HIS A 220 6.25 -1.02 -13.89
C HIS A 220 7.03 -2.26 -13.45
N ASN A 221 7.44 -2.28 -12.18
CA ASN A 221 8.26 -3.35 -11.61
C ASN A 221 7.52 -4.69 -11.47
N VAL A 222 6.25 -4.69 -11.07
CA VAL A 222 5.50 -5.93 -10.84
C VAL A 222 5.04 -6.58 -12.14
N ILE A 223 4.78 -5.80 -13.21
CA ILE A 223 4.53 -6.34 -14.55
C ILE A 223 5.83 -6.83 -15.19
N ALA A 224 6.91 -6.05 -15.04
CA ALA A 224 8.24 -6.30 -15.58
C ALA A 224 8.28 -6.63 -17.08
N GLY A 225 9.36 -7.26 -17.54
CA GLY A 225 9.64 -7.39 -18.97
C GLY A 225 9.89 -6.01 -19.58
N ASP A 226 9.23 -5.71 -20.69
CA ASP A 226 9.28 -4.38 -21.31
C ASP A 226 8.83 -3.28 -20.34
N MET A 227 7.81 -3.56 -19.51
CA MET A 227 7.30 -2.58 -18.55
C MET A 227 8.32 -2.17 -17.49
N ALA A 228 9.38 -2.92 -17.21
CA ALA A 228 10.44 -2.49 -16.27
C ALA A 228 11.60 -1.73 -16.94
N ALA A 229 11.58 -1.57 -18.26
CA ALA A 229 12.66 -0.93 -18.99
C ALA A 229 12.34 0.53 -19.36
N ALA A 230 13.37 1.29 -19.68
CA ALA A 230 13.22 2.65 -20.22
C ALA A 230 12.52 2.68 -21.60
N PHE A 231 12.35 1.52 -22.25
CA PHE A 231 11.53 1.36 -23.45
C PHE A 231 10.13 0.77 -23.17
N SER A 232 9.63 0.88 -21.93
CA SER A 232 8.31 0.42 -21.52
C SER A 232 7.12 0.90 -22.37
N PRO A 233 7.16 2.03 -23.11
CA PRO A 233 6.11 2.35 -24.07
C PRO A 233 5.94 1.35 -25.24
N ASN A 234 6.82 0.33 -25.35
CA ASN A 234 6.60 -0.86 -26.17
C ASN A 234 5.31 -1.60 -25.78
N ASP A 235 4.95 -1.59 -24.50
CA ASP A 235 3.69 -2.14 -24.01
C ASP A 235 2.59 -1.09 -24.10
N ALA A 236 1.48 -1.41 -24.79
CA ALA A 236 0.35 -0.50 -24.89
C ALA A 236 -0.27 -0.15 -23.52
N LEU A 237 -0.08 -1.02 -22.50
CA LEU A 237 -0.53 -0.74 -21.13
C LEU A 237 0.22 0.42 -20.46
N PHE A 238 1.43 0.76 -20.91
CA PHE A 238 2.16 1.95 -20.47
C PHE A 238 1.26 3.18 -20.47
N PHE A 239 0.53 3.38 -21.57
CA PHE A 239 -0.29 4.57 -21.76
C PHE A 239 -1.52 4.58 -20.83
N LEU A 240 -2.12 3.43 -20.53
CA LEU A 240 -3.26 3.37 -19.60
C LEU A 240 -2.80 3.54 -18.15
N HIS A 241 -1.65 2.98 -17.79
CA HIS A 241 -1.00 3.18 -16.50
C HIS A 241 -0.67 4.66 -16.28
N HIS A 242 0.02 5.28 -17.23
CA HIS A 242 0.37 6.70 -17.16
C HIS A 242 -0.86 7.61 -17.22
N GLN A 243 -1.96 7.21 -17.86
CA GLN A 243 -3.23 7.95 -17.76
C GLN A 243 -3.86 7.90 -16.36
N GLN A 244 -3.65 6.82 -15.60
CA GLN A 244 -4.04 6.80 -14.19
C GLN A 244 -3.12 7.69 -13.34
N ILE A 245 -1.81 7.70 -13.60
CA ILE A 245 -0.87 8.63 -12.95
C ILE A 245 -1.29 10.08 -13.21
N ASP A 246 -1.61 10.42 -14.47
CA ASP A 246 -2.09 11.74 -14.84
C ASP A 246 -3.44 12.08 -14.19
N ARG A 247 -4.36 11.11 -14.13
CA ARG A 247 -5.64 11.25 -13.39
C ARG A 247 -5.40 11.61 -11.93
N LEU A 248 -4.47 10.95 -11.26
CA LEU A 248 -4.14 11.24 -9.87
C LEU A 248 -3.54 12.65 -9.73
N TRP A 249 -2.68 13.06 -10.66
CA TRP A 249 -2.13 14.42 -10.65
C TRP A 249 -3.22 15.49 -10.91
N ALA A 250 -4.10 15.28 -11.90
CA ALA A 250 -5.22 16.18 -12.18
C ALA A 250 -6.18 16.30 -10.98
N GLN A 251 -6.46 15.18 -10.29
CA GLN A 251 -7.23 15.20 -9.04
C GLN A 251 -6.52 15.95 -7.92
N TRP A 252 -5.21 15.80 -7.80
CA TRP A 252 -4.40 16.56 -6.83
C TRP A 252 -4.43 18.06 -7.14
N GLN A 253 -4.27 18.46 -8.41
CA GLN A 253 -4.37 19.85 -8.85
C GLN A 253 -5.76 20.43 -8.58
N GLY A 254 -6.82 19.67 -8.85
CA GLY A 254 -8.22 20.10 -8.65
C GLY A 254 -8.61 20.37 -7.19
N ARG A 255 -7.81 19.94 -6.21
CA ARG A 255 -8.05 20.22 -4.77
C ARG A 255 -7.63 21.62 -4.34
N ASN A 256 -6.79 22.30 -5.11
CA ASN A 256 -6.35 23.66 -4.80
C ASN A 256 -5.94 24.39 -6.08
N ALA A 257 -6.60 25.51 -6.38
CA ALA A 257 -6.34 26.30 -7.58
C ALA A 257 -4.87 26.78 -7.73
N GLY A 258 -4.14 26.95 -6.62
CA GLY A 258 -2.72 27.31 -6.63
C GLY A 258 -1.81 26.21 -7.17
N ARG A 259 -2.25 24.95 -7.19
CA ARG A 259 -1.44 23.80 -7.64
C ARG A 259 -1.17 23.76 -9.14
N LEU A 260 -1.95 24.50 -9.93
CA LEU A 260 -1.64 24.71 -11.35
C LEU A 260 -0.36 25.54 -11.55
N GLN A 261 0.03 26.32 -10.53
CA GLN A 261 1.26 27.12 -10.53
C GLN A 261 2.36 26.50 -9.65
N ASP A 262 2.04 25.42 -8.93
CA ASP A 262 2.99 24.71 -8.08
C ASP A 262 3.81 23.73 -8.92
N TYR A 263 4.85 24.24 -9.57
CA TYR A 263 5.84 23.45 -10.29
C TYR A 263 7.24 23.94 -9.93
N ARG A 264 8.03 23.06 -9.35
CA ARG A 264 9.40 23.32 -8.88
C ARG A 264 10.11 22.01 -8.61
N GLY A 265 11.44 22.06 -8.54
CA GLY A 265 12.26 20.91 -8.19
C GLY A 265 13.57 20.90 -8.96
N ASN A 266 14.25 19.76 -8.92
CA ASN A 266 15.49 19.54 -9.65
C ASN A 266 15.24 19.33 -11.16
N THR A 267 16.16 19.83 -11.99
CA THR A 267 16.17 19.59 -13.44
C THR A 267 17.13 18.47 -13.85
N VAL A 268 18.00 18.05 -12.92
CA VAL A 268 19.01 17.00 -13.12
C VAL A 268 18.87 15.95 -12.03
N GLN A 269 19.02 14.68 -12.38
CA GLN A 269 19.00 13.58 -11.41
C GLN A 269 20.10 13.74 -10.35
N GLY A 270 19.78 13.42 -9.10
CA GLY A 270 20.71 13.52 -7.96
C GLY A 270 20.98 14.95 -7.47
N GLN A 271 20.38 15.97 -8.09
CA GLN A 271 20.35 17.33 -7.55
C GLN A 271 19.30 17.43 -6.43
N SER A 272 19.60 18.15 -5.35
CA SER A 272 18.60 18.49 -4.35
C SER A 272 17.50 19.35 -4.98
N PRO A 273 16.20 19.04 -4.77
CA PRO A 273 15.10 19.74 -5.43
C PRO A 273 14.91 21.19 -4.96
N THR A 274 15.69 21.64 -3.96
CA THR A 274 15.69 23.01 -3.44
C THR A 274 17.04 23.73 -3.61
N ASP A 275 18.08 23.06 -4.14
CA ASP A 275 19.40 23.67 -4.35
C ASP A 275 19.65 23.99 -5.84
N GLY A 276 19.56 25.27 -6.17
CA GLY A 276 19.79 25.79 -7.53
C GLY A 276 21.23 26.25 -7.83
N ARG A 277 22.22 25.97 -6.96
CA ARG A 277 23.59 26.53 -7.11
C ARG A 277 24.36 25.97 -8.29
N ARG A 278 24.25 24.66 -8.53
CA ARG A 278 25.00 23.96 -9.60
C ARG A 278 24.23 23.90 -10.91
N PHE A 279 22.92 23.66 -10.82
CA PHE A 279 21.99 23.64 -11.95
C PHE A 279 20.76 24.45 -11.57
N PRO A 280 20.16 25.24 -12.49
CA PRO A 280 18.93 25.97 -12.21
C PRO A 280 17.82 25.04 -11.74
N LEU A 281 16.96 25.51 -10.82
CA LEU A 281 15.73 24.80 -10.47
C LEU A 281 14.70 24.94 -11.59
N ALA A 282 13.79 23.95 -11.64
CA ALA A 282 12.77 23.85 -12.66
C ALA A 282 11.79 25.04 -12.62
N LYS A 283 11.34 25.47 -13.80
CA LYS A 283 10.42 26.60 -14.00
C LYS A 283 9.31 26.24 -14.98
N LEU A 284 8.16 26.89 -14.83
CA LEU A 284 7.02 26.73 -15.73
C LEU A 284 7.35 27.07 -17.21
N THR A 285 8.38 27.88 -17.46
CA THR A 285 8.85 28.25 -18.80
C THR A 285 9.77 27.21 -19.44
N ASP A 286 10.15 26.16 -18.71
CA ASP A 286 11.03 25.12 -19.23
C ASP A 286 10.30 24.32 -20.32
N THR A 287 11.03 23.93 -21.35
CA THR A 287 10.50 23.15 -22.48
C THR A 287 10.52 21.66 -22.19
N LEU A 288 9.47 20.94 -22.62
CA LEU A 288 9.34 19.50 -22.49
C LEU A 288 9.88 18.79 -23.72
N PRO A 289 11.03 18.10 -23.65
CA PRO A 289 11.71 17.56 -24.83
C PRO A 289 11.02 16.32 -25.38
N THR A 290 10.27 16.46 -26.48
CA THR A 290 9.62 15.33 -27.18
C THR A 290 10.31 14.93 -28.47
N ARG A 291 11.48 15.54 -28.76
CA ARG A 291 12.34 15.20 -29.91
C ARG A 291 11.60 15.27 -31.26
N GLY A 292 10.65 16.21 -31.38
CA GLY A 292 9.92 16.49 -32.61
C GLY A 292 8.85 15.44 -32.96
N MET A 293 8.32 14.72 -31.97
CA MET A 293 7.20 13.81 -32.19
C MET A 293 6.03 14.52 -32.89
N ARG A 294 5.45 13.85 -33.89
CA ARG A 294 4.43 14.41 -34.81
C ARG A 294 4.89 15.66 -35.60
N GLY A 295 6.19 15.97 -35.64
CA GLY A 295 6.70 17.21 -36.25
C GLY A 295 6.27 18.47 -35.50
N LEU A 296 5.81 18.35 -34.25
CA LEU A 296 5.40 19.46 -33.41
C LEU A 296 6.59 20.02 -32.63
N PRO A 297 6.64 21.34 -32.39
CA PRO A 297 7.64 21.91 -31.49
C PRO A 297 7.40 21.46 -30.04
N ASP A 298 8.46 21.47 -29.24
CA ASP A 298 8.34 21.24 -27.80
C ASP A 298 7.49 22.35 -27.15
N VAL A 299 6.62 21.95 -26.22
CA VAL A 299 5.77 22.87 -25.44
C VAL A 299 6.44 23.19 -24.10
N THR A 300 5.97 24.24 -23.42
CA THR A 300 6.45 24.57 -22.08
C THR A 300 5.74 23.75 -21.01
N VAL A 301 6.28 23.70 -19.78
CA VAL A 301 5.56 23.10 -18.64
C VAL A 301 4.22 23.81 -18.41
N ALA A 302 4.20 25.14 -18.46
CA ALA A 302 2.99 25.96 -18.27
C ALA A 302 1.83 25.55 -19.19
N ASP A 303 2.15 25.13 -20.41
CA ASP A 303 1.19 24.72 -21.43
C ASP A 303 0.37 23.48 -21.06
N VAL A 304 0.91 22.65 -20.15
CA VAL A 304 0.35 21.34 -19.80
C VAL A 304 -0.04 21.20 -18.33
N MET A 305 0.15 22.24 -17.53
CA MET A 305 -0.23 22.19 -16.11
C MET A 305 -1.74 22.04 -15.90
N ASP A 306 -2.57 22.59 -16.79
CA ASP A 306 -4.02 22.50 -16.69
C ASP A 306 -4.60 21.57 -17.77
N THR A 307 -5.31 20.51 -17.38
CA THR A 307 -5.95 19.59 -18.34
C THR A 307 -7.05 20.26 -19.15
N MET A 308 -7.58 21.38 -18.65
CA MET A 308 -8.58 22.21 -19.32
C MET A 308 -7.97 23.29 -20.22
N SER A 309 -6.64 23.34 -20.35
CA SER A 309 -5.97 24.27 -21.26
C SER A 309 -6.40 24.06 -22.70
N ASP A 310 -6.22 25.09 -23.53
CA ASP A 310 -6.47 25.07 -24.97
C ASP A 310 -5.68 23.97 -25.70
N LYS A 311 -4.52 23.58 -25.18
CA LYS A 311 -3.67 22.53 -25.76
C LYS A 311 -4.10 21.12 -25.41
N LEU A 312 -4.70 20.90 -24.24
CA LEU A 312 -5.00 19.55 -23.74
C LEU A 312 -6.49 19.20 -23.84
N CYS A 313 -7.35 20.07 -23.30
CA CYS A 313 -8.80 19.99 -23.31
C CYS A 313 -9.39 18.59 -23.00
N TYR A 314 -9.15 18.08 -21.79
CA TYR A 314 -9.77 16.85 -21.29
C TYR A 314 -10.08 16.87 -19.79
N VAL A 315 -10.98 15.96 -19.40
CA VAL A 315 -11.34 15.66 -18.01
C VAL A 315 -11.42 14.16 -17.81
N TYR A 316 -11.30 13.70 -16.57
CA TYR A 316 -11.59 12.30 -16.20
C TYR A 316 -13.04 12.15 -15.77
N ASP A 317 -13.65 11.01 -16.04
CA ASP A 317 -15.00 10.68 -15.58
C ASP A 317 -15.09 10.61 -14.04
N LYS A 318 -16.30 10.83 -13.52
CA LYS A 318 -16.57 10.88 -12.07
C LYS A 318 -16.94 9.51 -11.47
N SER A 319 -16.72 8.41 -12.19
CA SER A 319 -17.46 7.15 -12.05
C SER A 319 -17.06 6.21 -10.89
N THR A 320 -16.42 6.71 -9.82
CA THR A 320 -16.20 5.94 -8.57
C THR A 320 -16.99 6.45 -7.35
N LEU A 321 -17.97 7.33 -7.53
CA LEU A 321 -18.90 7.78 -6.47
C LEU A 321 -20.37 7.43 -6.80
N ASN A 322 -20.66 6.14 -7.02
CA ASN A 322 -22.03 5.62 -6.94
C ASN A 322 -22.29 5.02 -5.56
N MET A 323 -22.28 5.87 -4.53
CA MET A 323 -22.96 5.58 -3.27
C MET A 323 -24.31 6.29 -3.35
N ARG A 324 -25.38 5.51 -3.52
CA ARG A 324 -26.75 6.00 -3.45
C ARG A 324 -26.94 6.66 -2.09
N PHE A 325 -27.00 7.99 -2.05
CA PHE A 325 -27.38 8.73 -0.86
C PHE A 325 -28.86 8.46 -0.58
N PHE A 326 -29.15 7.59 0.39
CA PHE A 326 -30.38 7.71 1.16
C PHE A 326 -30.22 8.95 2.04
N ALA A 327 -30.88 10.03 1.68
CA ALA A 327 -31.00 11.22 2.50
C ALA A 327 -31.85 10.88 3.73
N LEU A 328 -31.20 10.62 4.87
CA LEU A 328 -31.82 10.69 6.18
C LEU A 328 -31.55 12.10 6.73
N LEU A 329 -32.56 12.95 6.62
CA LEU A 329 -32.67 14.21 7.36
C LEU A 329 -32.83 13.88 8.85
N VAL A 330 -31.84 14.22 9.67
CA VAL A 330 -32.00 14.33 11.12
C VAL A 330 -31.66 15.77 11.51
N PRO A 331 -32.55 16.50 12.23
CA PRO A 331 -32.29 17.86 12.64
C PRO A 331 -31.31 17.88 13.82
N LEU A 332 -30.33 18.79 13.75
CA LEU A 332 -29.47 19.13 14.88
C LEU A 332 -30.32 19.68 16.03
N VAL A 333 -30.31 18.98 17.17
CA VAL A 333 -30.58 19.59 18.48
C VAL A 333 -29.30 19.48 19.29
N GLY A 334 -28.70 20.62 19.60
CA GLY A 334 -27.55 20.70 20.48
C GLY A 334 -27.96 20.34 21.90
N ALA A 335 -27.36 19.28 22.43
CA ALA A 335 -27.33 19.00 23.85
C ALA A 335 -25.87 18.93 24.30
N VAL A 336 -25.44 19.91 25.08
CA VAL A 336 -24.21 19.84 25.86
C VAL A 336 -24.46 18.82 26.96
N LEU A 337 -23.93 17.60 26.80
CA LEU A 337 -23.90 16.62 27.87
C LEU A 337 -22.53 16.68 28.54
N ALA A 338 -22.55 17.09 29.81
CA ALA A 338 -21.44 16.95 30.73
C ALA A 338 -21.00 15.47 30.79
N ALA A 339 -19.70 15.24 30.67
CA ALA A 339 -19.12 13.91 30.82
C ALA A 339 -19.35 13.41 32.25
N SER A 340 -20.20 12.40 32.41
CA SER A 340 -20.25 11.59 33.63
C SER A 340 -19.03 10.66 33.66
N PRO A 341 -18.41 10.43 34.83
CA PRO A 341 -17.35 9.44 34.96
C PRO A 341 -17.94 8.04 34.74
N CYS A 342 -17.29 7.24 33.89
CA CYS A 342 -17.71 5.89 33.55
C CYS A 342 -17.66 4.97 34.79
N GLU A 343 -18.77 4.29 35.10
CA GLU A 343 -18.80 3.16 36.02
C GLU A 343 -17.89 2.03 35.49
N ARG A 344 -17.17 1.35 36.39
CA ARG A 344 -16.26 0.25 36.03
C ARG A 344 -17.06 -0.89 35.40
N ASP A 345 -16.62 -1.31 34.23
CA ASP A 345 -17.07 -2.56 33.62
C ASP A 345 -16.75 -3.74 34.56
N VAL A 346 -17.66 -4.72 34.67
CA VAL A 346 -17.58 -5.80 35.65
C VAL A 346 -16.33 -6.65 35.38
N GLN A 347 -15.38 -6.64 36.32
CA GLN A 347 -14.17 -7.47 36.25
C GLN A 347 -14.55 -8.95 36.16
N CYS A 348 -13.93 -9.69 35.24
CA CYS A 348 -14.18 -11.11 35.12
C CYS A 348 -13.71 -11.86 36.38
N THR A 349 -14.50 -12.83 36.83
CA THR A 349 -14.24 -13.55 38.10
C THR A 349 -13.21 -14.66 37.98
N ASN A 350 -12.98 -15.19 36.77
CA ASN A 350 -12.04 -16.27 36.52
C ASN A 350 -11.32 -16.12 35.16
N PRO A 351 -10.38 -15.16 35.03
CA PRO A 351 -9.66 -14.94 33.79
C PRO A 351 -8.83 -16.16 33.39
N LYS A 352 -8.96 -16.61 32.13
CA LYS A 352 -8.07 -17.62 31.55
C LYS A 352 -6.62 -17.10 31.57
N VAL A 353 -5.65 -17.97 31.86
CA VAL A 353 -4.23 -17.59 31.88
C VAL A 353 -3.60 -17.94 30.54
N ARG A 354 -3.06 -16.94 29.84
CA ARG A 354 -2.18 -17.11 28.68
C ARG A 354 -0.75 -17.31 29.16
N VAL A 355 -0.06 -18.29 28.61
CA VAL A 355 1.26 -18.72 29.12
C VAL A 355 2.33 -18.72 28.06
N GLU A 356 3.60 -18.62 28.46
CA GLU A 356 4.71 -18.70 27.52
C GLU A 356 4.83 -20.12 26.93
N TRP A 357 5.04 -20.27 25.61
CA TRP A 357 5.09 -21.56 24.90
C TRP A 357 5.96 -22.62 25.59
N ARG A 358 7.12 -22.23 26.14
CA ARG A 358 8.06 -23.14 26.79
C ARG A 358 7.52 -23.71 28.12
N SER A 359 6.51 -23.11 28.72
CA SER A 359 5.87 -23.64 29.94
C SER A 359 4.88 -24.77 29.66
N LEU A 360 4.41 -24.92 28.42
CA LEU A 360 3.50 -26.00 28.04
C LEU A 360 4.18 -27.37 28.12
N SER A 361 3.44 -28.37 28.61
CA SER A 361 3.82 -29.77 28.48
C SER A 361 3.80 -30.21 27.01
N GLN A 362 4.54 -31.27 26.67
CA GLN A 362 4.54 -31.77 25.29
C GLN A 362 3.14 -32.19 24.82
N ASP A 363 2.31 -32.74 25.71
CA ASP A 363 0.92 -33.10 25.38
C ASP A 363 0.09 -31.86 25.04
N GLN A 364 0.22 -30.78 25.81
CA GLN A 364 -0.45 -29.51 25.51
C GLN A 364 0.01 -28.93 24.16
N ARG A 365 1.31 -29.03 23.85
CA ARG A 365 1.86 -28.60 22.54
C ARG A 365 1.28 -29.45 21.40
N ASN A 366 1.21 -30.76 21.58
CA ASN A 366 0.63 -31.68 20.61
C ASN A 366 -0.87 -31.39 20.38
N GLU A 367 -1.64 -31.16 21.45
CA GLU A 367 -3.05 -30.76 21.37
C GLU A 367 -3.23 -29.43 20.62
N TYR A 368 -2.37 -28.45 20.88
CA TYR A 368 -2.39 -27.15 20.19
C TYR A 368 -2.16 -27.32 18.67
N HIS A 369 -1.14 -28.08 18.28
CA HIS A 369 -0.87 -28.37 16.87
C HIS A 369 -2.02 -29.15 16.20
N LYS A 370 -2.62 -30.10 16.92
CA LYS A 370 -3.79 -30.86 16.45
C LYS A 370 -4.99 -29.94 16.20
N ALA A 371 -5.27 -29.01 17.11
CA ALA A 371 -6.36 -28.05 16.96
C ALA A 371 -6.14 -27.11 15.77
N ILE A 372 -4.90 -26.67 15.52
CA ILE A 372 -4.58 -25.87 14.32
C ILE A 372 -4.85 -26.64 13.03
N LYS A 373 -4.49 -27.92 12.96
CA LYS A 373 -4.78 -28.76 11.77
C LYS A 373 -6.28 -28.99 11.59
N CYS A 374 -7.04 -29.09 12.68
CA CYS A 374 -8.50 -29.14 12.62
C CYS A 374 -9.10 -27.90 11.92
N LEU A 375 -8.52 -26.71 12.12
CA LEU A 375 -8.99 -25.49 11.46
C LEU A 375 -8.88 -25.53 9.93
N GLN A 376 -8.00 -26.36 9.36
CA GLN A 376 -7.91 -26.53 7.89
C GLN A 376 -9.14 -27.20 7.30
N ASN A 377 -9.95 -27.88 8.12
CA ASN A 377 -11.17 -28.56 7.70
C ASN A 377 -12.44 -27.96 8.32
N LYS A 378 -12.30 -27.10 9.33
CA LYS A 378 -13.45 -26.43 9.96
C LYS A 378 -14.04 -25.40 8.99
N PRO A 379 -15.35 -25.42 8.70
CA PRO A 379 -15.98 -24.38 7.88
C PRO A 379 -15.84 -22.99 8.51
N SER A 380 -15.60 -21.97 7.69
CA SER A 380 -15.50 -20.58 8.14
C SER A 380 -16.82 -19.80 8.10
N GLY A 381 -17.87 -20.38 7.52
CA GLY A 381 -19.10 -19.68 7.15
C GLY A 381 -19.04 -19.00 5.77
N VAL A 382 -17.89 -19.10 5.08
CA VAL A 382 -17.72 -18.67 3.68
C VAL A 382 -17.50 -19.89 2.80
N ASP A 383 -18.25 -19.99 1.70
CA ASP A 383 -18.21 -21.13 0.79
C ASP A 383 -16.80 -21.40 0.25
N GLY A 384 -16.37 -22.66 0.36
CA GLY A 384 -15.05 -23.10 -0.11
C GLY A 384 -13.87 -22.61 0.74
N GLN A 385 -14.11 -21.99 1.90
CA GLN A 385 -13.05 -21.46 2.76
C GLN A 385 -13.00 -22.15 4.13
N SER A 386 -11.84 -22.72 4.46
CA SER A 386 -11.58 -23.24 5.81
C SER A 386 -11.45 -22.09 6.82
N MET A 387 -11.72 -22.37 8.09
CA MET A 387 -11.49 -21.40 9.17
C MET A 387 -10.02 -20.98 9.20
N TYR A 388 -9.09 -21.90 8.92
CA TYR A 388 -7.67 -21.59 8.80
C TYR A 388 -7.38 -20.52 7.73
N ASP A 389 -7.94 -20.67 6.53
CA ASP A 389 -7.80 -19.71 5.44
C ASP A 389 -8.51 -18.38 5.72
N ARG A 390 -9.64 -18.42 6.44
CA ARG A 390 -10.42 -17.23 6.80
C ARG A 390 -9.62 -16.22 7.61
N PHE A 391 -8.89 -16.70 8.62
CA PHE A 391 -7.98 -15.86 9.40
C PHE A 391 -6.99 -15.14 8.44
N SER A 392 -6.26 -15.90 7.63
CA SER A 392 -5.26 -15.34 6.70
C SER A 392 -5.83 -14.36 5.69
N LYS A 393 -6.99 -14.67 5.10
CA LYS A 393 -7.65 -13.82 4.12
C LYS A 393 -8.17 -12.52 4.75
N ASN A 394 -8.79 -12.59 5.92
CA ASN A 394 -9.29 -11.39 6.61
C ASN A 394 -8.19 -10.41 6.94
N HIS A 395 -7.04 -10.91 7.42
CA HIS A 395 -5.91 -10.04 7.71
C HIS A 395 -5.42 -9.30 6.46
N VAL A 396 -5.45 -9.94 5.29
CA VAL A 396 -5.16 -9.27 4.00
C VAL A 396 -6.25 -8.28 3.63
N ASP A 397 -7.52 -8.68 3.70
CA ASP A 397 -8.67 -7.85 3.30
C ASP A 397 -8.78 -6.57 4.16
N MET A 398 -8.36 -6.63 5.44
CA MET A 398 -8.45 -5.53 6.40
C MET A 398 -7.14 -4.77 6.60
N PHE A 399 -6.04 -5.18 5.95
CA PHE A 399 -4.67 -4.72 6.24
C PHE A 399 -4.54 -3.20 6.39
N GLY A 400 -5.13 -2.43 5.48
CA GLY A 400 -5.05 -0.96 5.46
C GLY A 400 -5.83 -0.25 6.57
N GLY A 401 -6.73 -0.94 7.26
CA GLY A 401 -7.51 -0.42 8.39
C GLY A 401 -7.04 -0.95 9.75
N ILE A 402 -6.01 -1.79 9.78
CA ILE A 402 -5.55 -2.47 11.01
C ILE A 402 -4.03 -2.36 11.25
N HIS A 403 -3.27 -1.78 10.31
CA HIS A 403 -1.83 -1.51 10.49
C HIS A 403 -1.53 -0.02 10.30
N TYR A 404 -0.51 0.48 10.99
CA TYR A 404 -0.07 1.89 10.98
C TYR A 404 -1.21 2.87 11.30
N VAL A 405 -2.14 2.42 12.15
CA VAL A 405 -3.33 3.13 12.64
C VAL A 405 -3.58 2.73 14.10
N ALA A 406 -4.37 3.53 14.82
CA ALA A 406 -4.71 3.25 16.22
C ALA A 406 -5.38 1.88 16.43
N ALA A 407 -6.08 1.35 15.41
CA ALA A 407 -6.75 0.05 15.48
C ALA A 407 -5.80 -1.14 15.62
N PHE A 408 -4.49 -0.99 15.35
CA PHE A 408 -3.51 -2.08 15.34
C PHE A 408 -3.60 -2.99 16.57
N LEU A 409 -3.39 -2.44 17.77
CA LEU A 409 -3.36 -3.27 18.98
C LEU A 409 -4.75 -3.85 19.33
N ALA A 410 -5.81 -3.05 19.20
CA ALA A 410 -7.17 -3.48 19.54
C ALA A 410 -7.68 -4.57 18.59
N TRP A 411 -7.43 -4.42 17.28
CA TRP A 411 -7.83 -5.39 16.27
C TRP A 411 -7.09 -6.72 16.46
N HIS A 412 -5.76 -6.68 16.60
CA HIS A 412 -4.96 -7.89 16.78
C HIS A 412 -5.25 -8.61 18.11
N ARG A 413 -5.55 -7.88 19.18
CA ARG A 413 -6.05 -8.43 20.45
C ARG A 413 -7.33 -9.24 20.25
N TYR A 414 -8.34 -8.62 19.61
CA TYR A 414 -9.62 -9.30 19.38
C TYR A 414 -9.49 -10.45 18.38
N TYR A 415 -8.63 -10.30 17.38
CA TYR A 415 -8.32 -11.32 16.38
C TYR A 415 -7.63 -12.56 17.00
N SER A 416 -6.67 -12.35 17.91
CA SER A 416 -6.08 -13.43 18.70
C SER A 416 -7.07 -14.09 19.65
N HIS A 417 -7.99 -13.31 20.25
CA HIS A 417 -9.08 -13.85 21.06
C HIS A 417 -10.03 -14.72 20.22
N ALA A 418 -10.39 -14.28 19.02
CA ALA A 418 -11.18 -15.06 18.07
C ALA A 418 -10.48 -16.37 17.67
N ARG A 419 -9.16 -16.33 17.46
CA ARG A 419 -8.38 -17.53 17.18
C ARG A 419 -8.38 -18.52 18.34
N ALA A 420 -8.27 -18.04 19.57
CA ALA A 420 -8.33 -18.89 20.76
C ALA A 420 -9.67 -19.64 20.85
N GLY A 421 -10.80 -18.94 20.66
CA GLY A 421 -12.11 -19.59 20.62
C GLY A 421 -12.25 -20.60 19.47
N ALA A 422 -11.72 -20.29 18.28
CA ALA A 422 -11.72 -21.24 17.17
C ALA A 422 -10.90 -22.52 17.47
N LEU A 423 -9.82 -22.42 18.25
CA LEU A 423 -9.04 -23.58 18.71
C LEU A 423 -9.81 -24.40 19.75
N GLU A 424 -10.55 -23.75 20.65
CA GLU A 424 -11.43 -24.42 21.62
C GLU A 424 -12.52 -25.24 20.91
N ASP A 425 -13.13 -24.69 19.85
CA ASP A 425 -14.06 -25.43 19.00
C ASP A 425 -13.41 -26.65 18.31
N CYS A 426 -12.10 -26.61 18.09
CA CYS A 426 -11.30 -27.73 17.58
C CYS A 426 -10.79 -28.65 18.70
N GLY A 427 -11.32 -28.51 19.92
CA GLY A 427 -11.05 -29.37 21.06
C GLY A 427 -9.80 -29.03 21.87
N TYR A 428 -9.16 -27.88 21.62
CA TYR A 428 -8.03 -27.44 22.44
C TYR A 428 -8.50 -27.05 23.84
N LYS A 429 -7.91 -27.66 24.88
CA LYS A 429 -8.23 -27.38 26.29
C LYS A 429 -7.07 -26.74 27.06
N GLY A 430 -5.91 -26.61 26.43
CA GLY A 430 -4.74 -26.00 27.03
C GLY A 430 -4.86 -24.47 27.14
N PRO A 431 -3.94 -23.83 27.89
CA PRO A 431 -3.88 -22.38 27.96
C PRO A 431 -3.42 -21.79 26.61
N THR A 432 -3.97 -20.65 26.22
CA THR A 432 -3.55 -19.97 24.98
C THR A 432 -2.10 -19.48 25.10
N PRO A 433 -1.16 -19.94 24.24
CA PRO A 433 0.25 -19.61 24.40
C PRO A 433 0.65 -18.28 23.75
N TYR A 434 1.72 -17.67 24.25
CA TYR A 434 2.47 -16.62 23.57
C TYR A 434 3.95 -16.99 23.44
N TRP A 435 4.67 -16.30 22.55
CA TRP A 435 6.11 -16.49 22.38
C TRP A 435 6.90 -15.27 22.83
N ASP A 436 7.65 -15.42 23.92
CA ASP A 436 8.56 -14.39 24.39
C ASP A 436 9.87 -14.41 23.61
N TRP A 437 9.84 -13.76 22.44
CA TRP A 437 11.00 -13.61 21.57
C TRP A 437 12.15 -12.80 22.20
N THR A 438 11.93 -12.05 23.29
CA THR A 438 13.01 -11.29 23.96
C THR A 438 14.09 -12.20 24.53
N LYS A 439 13.73 -13.46 24.81
CA LYS A 439 14.64 -14.50 25.31
C LYS A 439 15.51 -15.10 24.20
N ASP A 440 15.14 -14.92 22.94
CA ASP A 440 15.78 -15.55 21.79
C ASP A 440 16.57 -14.56 20.92
N VAL A 441 16.74 -13.33 21.42
CA VAL A 441 17.35 -12.20 20.69
C VAL A 441 18.72 -12.51 20.11
N ASN A 442 19.52 -13.36 20.77
CA ASN A 442 20.86 -13.71 20.31
C ASN A 442 20.85 -14.59 19.05
N ASN A 443 19.84 -15.44 18.90
CA ASN A 443 19.69 -16.34 17.77
C ASN A 443 18.26 -16.90 17.73
N MET A 444 17.37 -16.17 17.05
CA MET A 444 15.96 -16.54 16.90
C MET A 444 15.82 -17.94 16.27
N ALA A 445 16.65 -18.25 15.28
CA ALA A 445 16.62 -19.53 14.56
C ALA A 445 16.90 -20.76 15.44
N LYS A 446 17.54 -20.57 16.61
CA LYS A 446 17.83 -21.62 17.59
C LYS A 446 16.80 -21.70 18.73
N SER A 447 15.78 -20.85 18.74
CA SER A 447 14.72 -20.91 19.74
C SER A 447 14.03 -22.27 19.74
N GLU A 448 13.65 -22.76 20.92
CA GLU A 448 12.87 -24.00 21.08
C GLU A 448 11.54 -23.93 20.30
N ILE A 449 11.02 -22.71 20.05
CA ILE A 449 9.79 -22.57 19.25
C ILE A 449 9.94 -23.03 17.80
N PHE A 450 11.17 -23.15 17.29
CA PHE A 450 11.47 -23.66 15.95
C PHE A 450 11.95 -25.11 15.96
N ASP A 451 11.99 -25.76 17.14
CA ASP A 451 12.27 -27.18 17.24
C ASP A 451 11.18 -28.00 16.52
N PRO A 452 11.54 -29.06 15.77
CA PRO A 452 10.57 -29.84 15.01
C PRO A 452 9.65 -30.72 15.87
N ILE A 453 9.97 -30.98 17.13
CA ILE A 453 9.14 -31.81 18.02
C ILE A 453 8.41 -30.92 19.03
N LYS A 454 9.16 -29.99 19.60
CA LYS A 454 8.72 -29.12 20.69
C LYS A 454 8.09 -27.81 20.22
N GLY A 455 8.12 -27.51 18.93
CA GLY A 455 7.72 -26.22 18.36
C GLY A 455 7.09 -26.32 16.98
N PHE A 456 7.31 -25.31 16.16
CA PHE A 456 6.62 -25.04 14.90
C PHE A 456 7.44 -25.43 13.66
N GLY A 457 8.60 -26.09 13.84
CA GLY A 457 9.53 -26.39 12.76
C GLY A 457 10.43 -25.21 12.37
N GLY A 458 11.58 -25.51 11.77
CA GLY A 458 12.65 -24.53 11.58
C GLY A 458 12.60 -23.75 10.27
N ASN A 459 13.78 -23.24 9.89
CA ASN A 459 13.98 -22.53 8.63
C ASN A 459 13.62 -23.42 7.42
N GLY A 460 13.18 -22.77 6.34
CA GLY A 460 12.93 -23.43 5.07
C GLY A 460 14.19 -23.94 4.39
N LYS A 461 14.04 -24.93 3.50
CA LYS A 461 15.12 -25.41 2.62
C LYS A 461 14.66 -25.53 1.17
N GLY A 462 15.64 -25.57 0.27
CA GLY A 462 15.43 -25.72 -1.17
C GLY A 462 14.92 -24.44 -1.85
N ARG A 463 14.66 -24.51 -3.15
CA ARG A 463 14.26 -23.35 -3.97
C ARG A 463 12.96 -22.68 -3.49
N GLN A 464 12.06 -23.45 -2.90
CA GLN A 464 10.78 -22.97 -2.38
C GLN A 464 10.84 -22.58 -0.91
N MET A 465 11.99 -22.78 -0.22
CA MET A 465 12.13 -22.50 1.22
C MET A 465 11.05 -23.16 2.07
N CYS A 466 10.64 -24.39 1.73
CA CYS A 466 9.64 -25.14 2.49
C CYS A 466 10.19 -25.55 3.86
N VAL A 467 9.37 -25.44 4.91
CA VAL A 467 9.65 -26.04 6.22
C VAL A 467 9.70 -27.56 6.06
N GLN A 468 10.82 -28.16 6.48
CA GLN A 468 11.12 -29.57 6.16
C GLN A 468 10.65 -30.56 7.24
N ASN A 469 10.56 -30.11 8.48
CA ASN A 469 10.25 -30.97 9.63
C ASN A 469 9.34 -30.25 10.63
N GLY A 470 8.74 -31.06 11.50
CA GLY A 470 7.80 -30.61 12.52
C GLY A 470 6.36 -30.49 12.05
N PRO A 471 5.46 -29.96 12.90
CA PRO A 471 4.02 -30.13 12.74
C PRO A 471 3.44 -29.54 11.44
N TYR A 472 4.15 -28.61 10.82
CA TYR A 472 3.72 -27.85 9.64
C TYR A 472 4.58 -28.08 8.40
N SER A 473 5.37 -29.16 8.39
CA SER A 473 6.06 -29.59 7.17
C SER A 473 5.12 -30.34 6.22
N THR A 474 5.56 -30.50 4.97
CA THR A 474 4.84 -31.29 3.96
C THR A 474 4.67 -32.76 4.35
N GLN A 475 5.54 -33.29 5.23
CA GLN A 475 5.48 -34.66 5.73
C GLN A 475 4.42 -34.84 6.83
N SER A 476 3.87 -33.74 7.34
CA SER A 476 2.97 -33.71 8.49
C SER A 476 1.50 -33.51 8.11
N ASN A 477 1.12 -33.80 6.85
CA ASN A 477 -0.21 -33.54 6.29
C ASN A 477 -0.67 -32.09 6.51
N PHE A 478 0.24 -31.15 6.30
CA PHE A 478 -0.04 -29.73 6.40
C PHE A 478 0.34 -29.04 5.09
N THR A 479 -0.66 -28.50 4.42
CA THR A 479 -0.53 -27.75 3.18
C THR A 479 -1.35 -26.48 3.30
N LEU A 480 -0.76 -25.34 2.95
CA LEU A 480 -1.50 -24.10 2.82
C LEU A 480 -2.34 -24.18 1.55
N THR A 481 -3.64 -23.91 1.65
CA THR A 481 -4.60 -23.93 0.52
C THR A 481 -4.80 -22.53 -0.07
N TRP A 482 -4.44 -21.50 0.68
CA TRP A 482 -4.52 -20.10 0.27
C TRP A 482 -3.22 -19.35 0.61
N PRO A 483 -2.77 -18.37 -0.20
CA PRO A 483 -3.33 -17.91 -1.48
C PRO A 483 -3.15 -18.90 -2.64
N GLN A 484 -2.36 -19.95 -2.44
CA GLN A 484 -2.17 -21.04 -3.37
C GLN A 484 -1.85 -22.32 -2.60
N GLU A 485 -2.09 -23.48 -3.21
CA GLU A 485 -1.72 -24.77 -2.63
C GLU A 485 -0.20 -24.94 -2.57
N ARG A 486 0.40 -24.92 -1.36
CA ARG A 486 1.85 -25.06 -1.17
C ARG A 486 2.25 -25.41 0.27
N CYS A 487 3.53 -25.72 0.46
CA CYS A 487 4.16 -25.81 1.77
C CYS A 487 4.21 -24.45 2.49
N LEU A 488 4.29 -24.47 3.82
CA LEU A 488 4.69 -23.33 4.64
C LEU A 488 6.16 -22.97 4.35
N GLN A 489 6.44 -21.67 4.16
CA GLN A 489 7.75 -21.15 3.78
C GLN A 489 8.32 -20.21 4.83
N ARG A 490 9.60 -20.40 5.19
CA ARG A 490 10.35 -19.54 6.11
C ARG A 490 11.77 -19.33 5.60
N SER A 491 12.34 -18.14 5.77
CA SER A 491 13.70 -17.83 5.34
C SER A 491 14.37 -16.88 6.33
N PHE A 492 14.78 -17.43 7.46
CA PHE A 492 15.30 -16.65 8.57
C PHE A 492 16.41 -15.67 8.12
N SER A 493 16.22 -14.39 8.45
CA SER A 493 17.09 -13.29 8.06
C SER A 493 17.18 -12.28 9.21
N MET A 494 18.05 -12.54 10.19
CA MET A 494 18.21 -11.67 11.36
C MET A 494 19.17 -10.52 11.02
N GLN A 495 18.69 -9.33 10.68
CA GLN A 495 19.57 -8.18 10.43
C GLN A 495 20.40 -7.82 11.68
N SER A 496 21.73 -7.88 11.59
CA SER A 496 22.60 -7.17 12.54
C SER A 496 22.97 -5.80 11.96
N SER A 497 23.18 -4.81 12.83
CA SER A 497 23.49 -3.41 12.51
C SER A 497 24.84 -3.17 11.81
N SER A 498 25.50 -4.21 11.30
CA SER A 498 26.79 -4.12 10.61
C SER A 498 26.77 -5.03 9.37
N GLY A 499 26.76 -4.41 8.20
CA GLY A 499 26.41 -5.02 6.92
C GLY A 499 27.23 -6.24 6.48
N SER A 500 26.57 -7.10 5.71
CA SER A 500 27.15 -7.94 4.67
C SER A 500 26.01 -8.64 3.89
N TRP A 501 25.89 -8.38 2.59
CA TRP A 501 24.78 -8.86 1.73
C TRP A 501 24.85 -10.35 1.35
N TRP A 502 25.84 -11.09 1.85
CA TRP A 502 26.11 -12.48 1.44
C TRP A 502 26.13 -13.50 2.59
N ARG A 503 25.73 -13.11 3.82
CA ARG A 503 25.57 -14.05 4.94
C ARG A 503 24.14 -13.96 5.48
N PRO A 504 23.41 -15.09 5.67
CA PRO A 504 22.21 -15.09 6.48
C PRO A 504 22.63 -14.71 7.89
N ALA A 505 22.37 -13.47 8.27
CA ALA A 505 22.74 -12.95 9.56
C ALA A 505 21.90 -13.70 10.61
N SER A 506 22.60 -14.28 11.58
CA SER A 506 22.08 -14.99 12.76
C SER A 506 22.64 -14.33 14.02
N GLY A 507 22.81 -13.01 13.94
CA GLY A 507 23.33 -12.17 15.01
C GLY A 507 22.23 -11.74 15.98
N PRO A 508 22.61 -11.11 17.10
CA PRO A 508 21.64 -10.62 18.07
C PRO A 508 20.74 -9.54 17.46
N SER A 509 19.43 -9.67 17.60
CA SER A 509 18.49 -8.61 17.22
C SER A 509 18.46 -7.54 18.32
N THR A 510 18.73 -6.30 17.92
CA THR A 510 18.54 -5.14 18.80
C THR A 510 17.11 -4.63 18.79
N ARG A 511 16.32 -4.94 17.75
CA ARG A 511 14.99 -4.39 17.49
C ARG A 511 13.87 -5.03 18.30
N HIS A 512 14.09 -6.22 18.84
CA HIS A 512 13.16 -6.89 19.73
C HIS A 512 13.87 -7.38 21.02
N SER A 513 14.87 -6.60 21.46
CA SER A 513 15.60 -6.85 22.69
C SER A 513 14.84 -6.38 23.94
N GLN A 514 15.20 -6.90 25.12
CA GLN A 514 14.65 -6.40 26.39
C GLN A 514 14.94 -4.90 26.59
N THR A 515 16.08 -4.41 26.08
CA THR A 515 16.42 -2.98 26.08
C THR A 515 15.42 -2.18 25.25
N GLN A 516 15.09 -2.65 24.04
CA GLN A 516 14.10 -2.01 23.18
C GLN A 516 12.71 -2.01 23.83
N ILE A 517 12.29 -3.14 24.44
CA ILE A 517 11.03 -3.21 25.18
C ILE A 517 10.99 -2.24 26.34
N THR A 518 12.09 -2.11 27.07
CA THR A 518 12.21 -1.15 28.17
C THR A 518 12.12 0.29 27.67
N ALA A 519 12.65 0.59 26.49
CA ALA A 519 12.52 1.90 25.87
C ALA A 519 11.08 2.20 25.44
N ILE A 520 10.41 1.27 24.76
CA ILE A 520 9.01 1.41 24.32
C ILE A 520 8.08 1.60 25.52
N ASN A 521 8.31 0.88 26.62
CA ASN A 521 7.51 0.99 27.83
C ASN A 521 7.59 2.36 28.53
N LYS A 522 8.58 3.20 28.20
CA LYS A 522 8.68 4.58 28.71
C LYS A 522 7.74 5.55 28.01
N ASN A 523 7.14 5.17 26.87
CA ASN A 523 6.12 5.98 26.22
C ASN A 523 4.96 6.23 27.18
N LYS A 524 4.58 7.50 27.30
CA LYS A 524 3.58 7.96 28.27
C LYS A 524 2.15 7.86 27.75
N ASN A 525 1.98 7.86 26.43
CA ASN A 525 0.68 7.82 25.78
C ASN A 525 0.57 6.64 24.81
N PHE A 526 -0.67 6.30 24.43
CA PHE A 526 -0.97 5.19 23.55
C PHE A 526 -0.32 5.32 22.17
N ILE A 527 -0.39 6.49 21.53
CA ILE A 527 0.14 6.71 20.18
C ILE A 527 1.63 6.36 20.12
N GLY A 528 2.43 6.94 21.01
CA GLY A 528 3.88 6.69 21.06
C GLY A 528 4.22 5.25 21.41
N PHE A 529 3.42 4.61 22.27
CA PHE A 529 3.59 3.19 22.61
C PHE A 529 3.26 2.28 21.43
N SER A 530 2.10 2.45 20.82
CA SER A 530 1.57 1.60 19.75
C SER A 530 2.46 1.64 18.52
N SER A 531 2.80 2.83 18.02
CA SER A 531 3.64 2.96 16.82
C SER A 531 5.05 2.40 17.06
N ALA A 532 5.65 2.65 18.24
CA ALA A 532 6.97 2.13 18.55
C ALA A 532 7.01 0.60 18.72
N LEU A 533 5.89 0.00 19.13
CA LEU A 533 5.74 -1.45 19.23
C LEU A 533 5.52 -2.09 17.85
N GLU A 534 4.65 -1.50 17.03
CA GLU A 534 4.31 -1.96 15.68
C GLU A 534 5.52 -1.90 14.73
N GLU A 535 6.08 -0.70 14.51
CA GLU A 535 7.20 -0.48 13.58
C GLU A 535 8.55 -1.03 14.09
N GLY A 536 8.61 -1.35 15.38
CA GLY A 536 9.80 -1.84 16.04
C GLY A 536 9.80 -3.36 16.18
N PRO A 537 9.57 -3.90 17.40
CA PRO A 537 9.67 -5.33 17.65
C PRO A 537 8.67 -6.21 16.89
N HIS A 538 7.46 -5.74 16.64
CA HIS A 538 6.47 -6.49 15.86
C HIS A 538 6.98 -6.71 14.43
N ASP A 539 7.25 -5.63 13.69
CA ASP A 539 7.78 -5.70 12.32
C ASP A 539 9.11 -6.47 12.25
N SER A 540 9.97 -6.30 13.26
CA SER A 540 11.24 -7.02 13.35
C SER A 540 11.03 -8.53 13.33
N VAL A 541 10.15 -9.09 14.15
CA VAL A 541 9.98 -10.55 14.22
C VAL A 541 9.36 -11.11 12.94
N HIS A 542 8.37 -10.41 12.37
CA HIS A 542 7.80 -10.74 11.06
C HIS A 542 8.89 -10.83 9.97
N ASN A 543 9.73 -9.78 9.88
CA ASN A 543 10.80 -9.68 8.88
C ASN A 543 11.93 -10.70 9.10
N GLU A 544 12.27 -10.99 10.35
CA GLU A 544 13.35 -11.91 10.67
C GLU A 544 12.99 -13.37 10.40
N ILE A 545 11.71 -13.75 10.51
CA ILE A 545 11.24 -15.08 10.07
C ILE A 545 11.12 -15.15 8.53
N ASN A 546 10.69 -14.03 7.92
CA ASN A 546 10.61 -13.81 6.47
C ASN A 546 9.62 -14.76 5.75
N ASN A 547 9.55 -14.66 4.42
CA ASN A 547 8.60 -15.36 3.55
C ASN A 547 7.16 -15.19 4.05
N ASP A 548 6.53 -16.27 4.51
CA ASP A 548 5.12 -16.25 4.91
C ASP A 548 4.88 -15.31 6.08
N MET A 549 5.77 -15.31 7.07
CA MET A 549 5.65 -14.39 8.21
C MET A 549 5.93 -12.94 7.86
N ALA A 550 6.56 -12.60 6.74
CA ALA A 550 6.77 -11.19 6.34
C ALA A 550 5.70 -10.67 5.38
N ALA A 551 4.76 -11.52 4.94
CA ALA A 551 3.71 -11.13 4.01
C ALA A 551 2.46 -10.63 4.74
N SER A 552 1.60 -9.87 4.04
CA SER A 552 0.30 -9.47 4.60
C SER A 552 -0.64 -10.67 4.87
N PHE A 553 -0.35 -11.85 4.32
CA PHE A 553 -1.03 -13.09 4.65
C PHE A 553 -0.33 -13.87 5.76
N SER A 554 0.52 -13.23 6.59
CA SER A 554 1.29 -13.89 7.65
C SER A 554 0.52 -14.80 8.60
N PRO A 555 -0.80 -14.68 8.85
CA PRO A 555 -1.52 -15.69 9.62
C PRO A 555 -1.54 -17.10 8.99
N VAL A 556 -1.11 -17.27 7.73
CA VAL A 556 -0.85 -18.61 7.14
C VAL A 556 0.32 -19.31 7.82
N ASP A 557 1.16 -18.60 8.56
CA ASP A 557 2.11 -19.21 9.47
C ASP A 557 1.46 -19.30 10.86
N PRO A 558 1.26 -20.52 11.42
CA PRO A 558 0.65 -20.67 12.74
C PRO A 558 1.37 -19.94 13.88
N LEU A 559 2.65 -19.59 13.70
CA LEU A 559 3.44 -18.83 14.65
C LEU A 559 2.97 -17.37 14.80
N PHE A 560 2.26 -16.83 13.80
CA PHE A 560 1.66 -15.48 13.81
C PHE A 560 0.93 -15.19 15.13
N PHE A 561 0.08 -16.10 15.57
CA PHE A 561 -0.75 -15.87 16.76
C PHE A 561 0.05 -15.89 18.05
N LEU A 562 1.13 -16.67 18.15
CA LEU A 562 1.99 -16.66 19.34
C LEU A 562 2.83 -15.38 19.39
N HIS A 563 3.26 -14.88 18.23
CA HIS A 563 3.91 -13.59 18.09
C HIS A 563 2.96 -12.45 18.52
N HIS A 564 1.75 -12.39 17.95
CA HIS A 564 0.74 -11.39 18.26
C HIS A 564 0.21 -11.49 19.70
N ASN A 565 0.17 -12.69 20.30
CA ASN A 565 -0.13 -12.83 21.72
C ASN A 565 0.96 -12.24 22.62
N ASN A 566 2.23 -12.18 22.18
CA ASN A 566 3.28 -11.48 22.92
C ASN A 566 3.21 -9.95 22.69
N VAL A 567 2.85 -9.50 21.48
CA VAL A 567 2.55 -8.08 21.23
C VAL A 567 1.42 -7.61 22.14
N ASP A 568 0.34 -8.38 22.22
CA ASP A 568 -0.78 -8.12 23.14
C ASP A 568 -0.36 -8.16 24.61
N ARG A 569 0.50 -9.12 25.01
CA ARG A 569 1.07 -9.17 26.36
C ARG A 569 1.81 -7.90 26.71
N LEU A 570 2.63 -7.37 25.80
CA LEU A 570 3.37 -6.14 26.01
C LEU A 570 2.44 -4.95 26.18
N TRP A 571 1.34 -4.89 25.42
CA TRP A 571 0.31 -3.86 25.62
C TRP A 571 -0.39 -4.00 26.97
N ALA A 572 -0.81 -5.20 27.35
CA ALA A 572 -1.42 -5.47 28.65
C ALA A 572 -0.48 -5.10 29.82
N LEU A 573 0.82 -5.38 29.71
CA LEU A 573 1.83 -4.98 30.69
C LEU A 573 2.05 -3.47 30.73
N TRP A 574 1.94 -2.77 29.60
CA TRP A 574 2.00 -1.32 29.57
C TRP A 574 0.75 -0.70 30.22
N GLN A 575 -0.44 -1.26 29.98
CA GLN A 575 -1.69 -0.84 30.61
C GLN A 575 -1.69 -1.11 32.13
N GLY A 576 -1.23 -2.28 32.57
CA GLY A 576 -1.21 -2.66 33.99
C GLY A 576 -0.29 -1.81 34.90
N ARG A 577 0.58 -0.97 34.32
CA ARG A 577 1.45 -0.03 35.06
C ARG A 577 0.72 1.24 35.49
N ASP A 578 -0.37 1.59 34.83
CA ASP A 578 -1.18 2.76 35.15
C ASP A 578 -2.61 2.54 34.66
N GLN A 579 -3.55 2.44 35.58
CA GLN A 579 -4.97 2.20 35.29
C GLN A 579 -5.59 3.27 34.37
N GLN A 580 -5.03 4.49 34.33
CA GLN A 580 -5.50 5.52 33.39
C GLN A 580 -5.30 5.11 31.92
N ARG A 581 -4.33 4.22 31.63
CA ARG A 581 -4.03 3.73 30.28
C ARG A 581 -5.10 2.83 29.69
N LEU A 582 -6.03 2.33 30.51
CA LEU A 582 -7.22 1.64 30.01
C LEU A 582 -8.16 2.61 29.25
N ASN A 583 -8.03 3.92 29.48
CA ASN A 583 -8.77 4.95 28.76
C ASN A 583 -7.91 5.71 27.75
N ASP A 584 -6.62 5.36 27.63
CA ASP A 584 -5.68 5.99 26.70
C ASP A 584 -5.73 5.25 25.37
N TYR A 585 -6.58 5.74 24.48
CA TYR A 585 -6.70 5.28 23.10
C TYR A 585 -6.95 6.47 22.20
N ALA A 586 -6.03 6.70 21.27
CA ALA A 586 -6.05 7.82 20.36
C ALA A 586 -5.17 7.53 19.15
N GLY A 587 -5.28 8.35 18.10
CA GLY A 587 -4.42 8.31 16.94
C GLY A 587 -5.21 8.37 15.65
N ASN A 588 -4.54 8.05 14.55
CA ASN A 588 -5.13 8.04 13.24
C ASN A 588 -6.03 6.81 13.03
N THR A 589 -7.17 7.00 12.35
CA THR A 589 -8.07 5.90 11.94
C THR A 589 -7.75 5.40 10.53
N VAL A 590 -6.97 6.17 9.77
CA VAL A 590 -6.55 5.86 8.40
C VAL A 590 -5.03 5.96 8.29
N GLN A 591 -4.40 5.05 7.56
CA GLN A 591 -2.95 5.10 7.34
C GLN A 591 -2.53 6.45 6.73
N GLY A 592 -1.43 7.02 7.24
CA GLY A 592 -0.88 8.28 6.75
C GLY A 592 -1.65 9.55 7.16
N GLN A 593 -2.75 9.43 7.92
CA GLN A 593 -3.36 10.57 8.63
C GLN A 593 -2.48 10.98 9.82
N SER A 594 -2.38 12.28 10.10
CA SER A 594 -1.76 12.75 11.35
C SER A 594 -2.60 12.33 12.55
N ASP A 595 -1.93 11.80 13.57
CA ASP A 595 -2.47 11.39 14.86
C ASP A 595 -3.16 12.50 15.69
N THR A 596 -3.07 13.75 15.25
CA THR A 596 -3.66 14.92 15.90
C THR A 596 -4.58 15.73 14.98
N ASP A 597 -4.66 15.40 13.69
CA ASP A 597 -5.50 16.09 12.72
C ASP A 597 -6.79 15.32 12.43
N ALA A 598 -7.90 15.85 12.94
CA ALA A 598 -9.25 15.32 12.74
C ALA A 598 -10.00 15.95 11.55
N SER A 599 -9.36 16.82 10.76
CA SER A 599 -10.04 17.63 9.74
C SER A 599 -10.60 16.81 8.57
N ARG A 600 -9.98 15.67 8.26
CA ARG A 600 -10.33 14.82 7.10
C ARG A 600 -10.99 13.50 7.49
N TYR A 601 -10.50 12.88 8.57
CA TYR A 601 -11.06 11.66 9.15
C TYR A 601 -11.12 11.86 10.67
N PRO A 602 -12.13 11.32 11.36
CA PRO A 602 -12.15 11.36 12.81
C PRO A 602 -10.88 10.69 13.37
N LEU A 603 -10.33 11.26 14.45
CA LEU A 603 -9.30 10.57 15.22
C LEU A 603 -9.94 9.41 15.99
N ALA A 604 -9.10 8.44 16.29
CA ALA A 604 -9.54 7.20 16.92
C ALA A 604 -10.07 7.47 18.32
N THR A 605 -11.15 6.78 18.66
CA THR A 605 -11.82 6.90 19.95
C THR A 605 -12.13 5.54 20.54
N LEU A 606 -12.36 5.50 21.85
CA LEU A 606 -12.83 4.30 22.55
C LEU A 606 -14.20 3.79 22.04
N ASP A 607 -14.94 4.62 21.32
CA ASP A 607 -16.24 4.28 20.72
C ASP A 607 -16.14 3.76 19.28
N ASP A 608 -14.94 3.67 18.74
CA ASP A 608 -14.72 3.03 17.45
C ASP A 608 -15.06 1.55 17.52
N THR A 609 -15.56 1.02 16.41
CA THR A 609 -15.95 -0.39 16.31
C THR A 609 -14.80 -1.20 15.70
N ILE A 610 -14.41 -2.27 16.37
CA ILE A 610 -13.48 -3.29 15.87
C ILE A 610 -14.30 -4.48 15.38
N ASP A 611 -14.15 -4.81 14.10
CA ASP A 611 -14.68 -6.03 13.47
C ASP A 611 -13.52 -6.85 12.94
N VAL A 612 -13.44 -8.13 13.31
CA VAL A 612 -12.42 -9.07 12.85
C VAL A 612 -12.91 -9.96 11.71
N GLY A 613 -14.20 -9.87 11.36
CA GLY A 613 -14.82 -10.61 10.27
C GLY A 613 -14.83 -12.12 10.45
N ILE A 614 -14.74 -12.61 11.70
CA ILE A 614 -14.72 -14.04 12.03
C ILE A 614 -16.10 -14.44 12.57
N GLN A 615 -16.69 -15.48 11.99
CA GLN A 615 -17.98 -16.00 12.43
C GLN A 615 -17.93 -16.35 13.93
N GLY A 616 -18.93 -15.89 14.69
CA GLY A 616 -19.00 -16.08 16.15
C GLY A 616 -18.35 -14.97 16.97
N PHE A 617 -17.69 -14.00 16.32
CA PHE A 617 -17.05 -12.85 16.96
C PHE A 617 -17.64 -11.55 16.38
N PRO A 618 -18.69 -11.00 17.01
CA PRO A 618 -19.37 -9.81 16.49
C PRO A 618 -18.48 -8.56 16.59
N PRO A 619 -18.80 -7.48 15.86
CA PRO A 619 -18.14 -6.20 16.06
C PRO A 619 -18.30 -5.70 17.51
N VAL A 620 -17.22 -5.21 18.11
CA VAL A 620 -17.16 -4.74 19.50
C VAL A 620 -16.58 -3.34 19.57
N LYS A 621 -16.74 -2.63 20.69
CA LYS A 621 -16.12 -1.31 20.87
C LYS A 621 -14.69 -1.44 21.36
N VAL A 622 -13.85 -0.47 21.01
CA VAL A 622 -12.46 -0.43 21.50
C VAL A 622 -12.44 -0.42 23.04
N ARG A 623 -13.33 0.32 23.71
CA ARG A 623 -13.47 0.32 25.17
C ARG A 623 -13.58 -1.08 25.78
N ASP A 624 -14.27 -2.01 25.11
CA ASP A 624 -14.50 -3.38 25.59
C ASP A 624 -13.24 -4.26 25.43
N LEU A 625 -12.27 -3.79 24.63
CA LEU A 625 -11.01 -4.46 24.35
C LEU A 625 -9.84 -3.90 25.16
N MET A 626 -10.00 -2.76 25.83
CA MET A 626 -8.91 -2.10 26.55
C MET A 626 -8.46 -2.92 27.75
N ASP A 627 -9.37 -3.57 28.48
CA ASP A 627 -9.03 -4.42 29.61
C ASP A 627 -9.13 -5.91 29.24
N THR A 628 -8.00 -6.63 29.26
CA THR A 628 -8.00 -8.08 28.99
C THR A 628 -8.78 -8.86 30.04
N GLN A 629 -8.90 -8.34 31.26
CA GLN A 629 -9.67 -8.92 32.37
C GLN A 629 -11.10 -8.38 32.44
N GLY A 630 -11.51 -7.55 31.48
CA GLY A 630 -12.90 -7.16 31.28
C GLY A 630 -13.79 -8.35 30.90
N SER A 631 -15.10 -8.12 30.93
CA SER A 631 -16.13 -9.14 30.71
C SER A 631 -16.04 -9.82 29.34
N LEU A 632 -15.67 -9.07 28.29
CA LEU A 632 -15.57 -9.57 26.92
C LEU A 632 -14.40 -10.53 26.72
N LEU A 633 -13.19 -10.15 27.17
CA LEU A 633 -11.96 -10.89 26.87
C LEU A 633 -11.64 -11.96 27.91
N CYS A 634 -11.83 -11.64 29.20
CA CYS A 634 -11.71 -12.57 30.32
C CYS A 634 -10.40 -13.40 30.32
N TYR A 635 -9.26 -12.75 30.11
CA TYR A 635 -7.94 -13.39 30.25
C TYR A 635 -6.86 -12.47 30.86
N LYS A 636 -5.81 -13.11 31.36
CA LYS A 636 -4.57 -12.47 31.83
C LYS A 636 -3.36 -13.25 31.34
N TYR A 637 -2.19 -12.65 31.42
CA TYR A 637 -0.92 -13.33 31.17
C TYR A 637 -0.34 -13.91 32.47
N ASP A 638 0.47 -14.95 32.36
CA ASP A 638 1.33 -15.41 33.44
C ASP A 638 2.37 -14.33 33.83
N ASN A 639 2.90 -14.47 35.05
CA ASN A 639 3.79 -13.49 35.67
C ASN A 639 5.21 -13.54 35.09
#